data_AF-A0A3D5NSA9-F1
#
_entry.id   AF-A0A3D5NSA9-F1
#
_cell.length_a   1.000
_cell.length_b   1.000
_cell.length_c   1.000
_cell.angle_alpha   90.00
_cell.angle_beta   90.00
_cell.angle_gamma   90.00
#
_symmetry.space_group_name_H-M   'P 1'
#
loop_
_entity.id
_entity.type
_entity.pdbx_description
1 polymer ?
#
loop_
_entity_poly.entity_id
_entity_poly.type
_entity_poly.pdbx_seq_one_letter_code
_entity_poly.pdbx_strand_id
1 'polypeptide(L)'
;MAAGFEIPASEIPTKTQGTVAYAGGVLTWTVGDLSQEISPGSNIRYAELKYRVSINDSILGLTVPVDGLYPTNGDAEVSYKDSNNVTQELHFPIPKVNPIFLKVKKILMDADGKIITDPNRQFPIKIMSDAEDGDTIYAEYNETYNLIPDQLITKTNLRLADTYTVSENAPDYDVTFKVNGAVTDTFVVQPPVGTADSGQPDIEVEVTNKEKPLGKLIIKKILLDEDNQPIEGDTREFTFNVTGPDGYSSTVTLKGGEETDEDELSGLKYGEYTVVEADQATLTAAGFTITSNPVDGKVTLAWNNKEDTVEITNKYVSPKISVIAKKIWEGGKDIDHVAVTLTLYRQIGAGPKTEVTGVTPSIVPASGTASEFTYTWSNLPKTDKFGDLYIYTVDELTVPTGYDKSISEDGLTVTNRSKISSFQLTKTGVDGVELAGAEFDLYREVESTTPFAVAFNLEGGGIIYGIRIPTAAPNGRLITGANGKTQIVENLEAGDYFVIEIVAPEGYLLHEYPIPFTIDVTITLNEITVSNEEAPMIPATGGMGTMLFTILGIGIMGGALFGFKKHNHNNRGKGENIMKGRKFFTLMFTILVLFVFVAPSIASATTTPTSNPRPPLHSGETDVTIHKMELFEDPRLFNPAKSLPADHDGTLLDETALNNLLGSGNYKPLPGVKFSYWKLDMTKPADQLTLAYLHASTTLDS
;
A
#
# COMPACT_ATOMS: atom_id res chain seq x y z
N MET A 1 -91.14 -2.02 -19.73
CA MET A 1 -90.12 -2.75 -18.96
C MET A 1 -89.74 -1.90 -17.78
N ALA A 2 -89.38 -2.52 -16.66
CA ALA A 2 -88.83 -1.78 -15.53
C ALA A 2 -87.42 -1.28 -15.85
N ALA A 3 -86.93 -0.29 -15.08
CA ALA A 3 -85.53 0.12 -15.17
C ALA A 3 -84.60 -1.06 -14.87
N GLY A 4 -83.50 -1.20 -15.63
CA GLY A 4 -82.60 -2.35 -15.52
C GLY A 4 -82.95 -3.55 -16.39
N PHE A 5 -84.09 -3.54 -17.10
CA PHE A 5 -84.55 -4.66 -17.93
C PHE A 5 -85.01 -4.21 -19.32
N GLU A 6 -84.84 -5.09 -20.30
CA GLU A 6 -85.26 -4.88 -21.68
C GLU A 6 -85.69 -6.19 -22.34
N ILE A 7 -86.48 -6.10 -23.41
CA ILE A 7 -86.63 -7.22 -24.36
C ILE A 7 -85.42 -7.16 -25.31
N PRO A 8 -84.57 -8.21 -25.38
CA PRO A 8 -83.43 -8.24 -26.28
C PRO A 8 -83.85 -8.02 -27.74
N ALA A 9 -83.07 -7.29 -28.53
CA ALA A 9 -83.39 -7.04 -29.94
C ALA A 9 -83.49 -8.31 -30.81
N SER A 10 -82.81 -9.38 -30.39
CA SER A 10 -82.86 -10.71 -31.02
C SER A 10 -84.10 -11.52 -30.66
N GLU A 11 -84.85 -11.13 -29.62
CA GLU A 11 -85.99 -11.86 -29.10
C GLU A 11 -87.29 -11.16 -29.52
N ILE A 12 -88.07 -11.82 -30.38
CA ILE A 12 -89.33 -11.26 -30.89
C ILE A 12 -90.49 -11.80 -30.04
N PRO A 13 -91.31 -10.92 -29.42
CA PRO A 13 -92.52 -11.35 -28.72
C PRO A 13 -93.44 -12.19 -29.61
N THR A 14 -93.83 -13.35 -29.14
CA THR A 14 -94.75 -14.27 -29.82
C THR A 14 -96.16 -14.10 -29.26
N LYS A 15 -97.17 -14.18 -30.14
CA LYS A 15 -98.57 -13.87 -29.81
C LYS A 15 -99.52 -14.82 -30.53
N THR A 16 -100.65 -15.14 -29.91
CA THR A 16 -101.67 -16.00 -30.55
C THR A 16 -102.60 -15.23 -31.48
N GLN A 17 -102.84 -13.93 -31.22
CA GLN A 17 -103.64 -13.05 -32.06
C GLN A 17 -103.25 -11.57 -31.92
N GLY A 18 -103.75 -10.74 -32.82
CA GLY A 18 -103.54 -9.29 -32.78
C GLY A 18 -102.15 -8.84 -33.22
N THR A 19 -101.80 -7.59 -32.90
CA THR A 19 -100.52 -6.94 -33.27
C THR A 19 -99.77 -6.49 -32.03
N VAL A 20 -98.43 -6.62 -32.06
CA VAL A 20 -97.55 -6.22 -30.96
C VAL A 20 -96.54 -5.20 -31.48
N ALA A 21 -96.30 -4.15 -30.70
CA ALA A 21 -95.26 -3.17 -30.93
C ALA A 21 -94.41 -3.02 -29.66
N TYR A 22 -93.08 -2.93 -29.83
CA TYR A 22 -92.15 -2.65 -28.74
C TYR A 22 -91.32 -1.42 -29.12
N ALA A 23 -91.46 -0.34 -28.34
CA ALA A 23 -90.73 0.91 -28.57
C ALA A 23 -90.51 1.65 -27.26
N GLY A 24 -89.32 2.23 -27.07
CA GLY A 24 -89.00 3.02 -25.88
C GLY A 24 -89.17 2.26 -24.55
N GLY A 25 -88.94 0.94 -24.55
CA GLY A 25 -89.14 0.10 -23.38
C GLY A 25 -90.61 -0.26 -23.09
N VAL A 26 -91.57 0.18 -23.90
CA VAL A 26 -93.00 -0.12 -23.74
C VAL A 26 -93.43 -1.19 -24.75
N LEU A 27 -94.08 -2.24 -24.26
CA LEU A 27 -94.66 -3.32 -25.08
C LEU A 27 -96.17 -3.12 -25.15
N THR A 28 -96.67 -2.77 -26.34
CA THR A 28 -98.10 -2.55 -26.59
C THR A 28 -98.66 -3.71 -27.41
N TRP A 29 -99.74 -4.35 -26.92
CA TRP A 29 -100.41 -5.45 -27.60
C TRP A 29 -101.87 -5.11 -27.88
N THR A 30 -102.23 -5.03 -29.16
CA THR A 30 -103.61 -4.82 -29.61
C THR A 30 -104.22 -6.18 -29.97
N VAL A 31 -104.98 -6.75 -29.03
CA VAL A 31 -105.47 -8.13 -29.08
C VAL A 31 -106.67 -8.31 -30.04
N GLY A 32 -107.60 -7.35 -30.06
CA GLY A 32 -108.90 -7.49 -30.73
C GLY A 32 -109.86 -8.42 -29.99
N ASP A 33 -110.95 -8.81 -30.66
CA ASP A 33 -111.92 -9.77 -30.10
C ASP A 33 -111.27 -11.15 -29.88
N LEU A 34 -111.48 -11.76 -28.72
CA LEU A 34 -110.87 -13.04 -28.37
C LEU A 34 -111.53 -14.18 -29.14
N SER A 35 -110.72 -14.94 -29.89
CA SER A 35 -111.23 -15.99 -30.80
C SER A 35 -110.87 -17.41 -30.36
N GLN A 36 -109.81 -17.59 -29.56
CA GLN A 36 -109.29 -18.91 -29.19
C GLN A 36 -109.98 -19.47 -27.94
N GLU A 37 -110.61 -20.63 -28.07
CA GLU A 37 -111.22 -21.39 -26.96
C GLU A 37 -110.16 -21.91 -25.97
N ILE A 38 -110.39 -21.77 -24.66
CA ILE A 38 -109.48 -22.34 -23.64
C ILE A 38 -109.46 -23.88 -23.66
N SER A 39 -110.56 -24.49 -24.10
CA SER A 39 -110.70 -25.90 -24.40
C SER A 39 -111.82 -26.09 -25.43
N PRO A 40 -111.80 -27.15 -26.25
CA PRO A 40 -112.81 -27.35 -27.30
C PRO A 40 -114.25 -27.32 -26.75
N GLY A 41 -115.09 -26.44 -27.31
CA GLY A 41 -116.48 -26.20 -26.91
C GLY A 41 -116.67 -25.18 -25.78
N SER A 42 -115.62 -24.54 -25.27
CA SER A 42 -115.71 -23.57 -24.18
C SER A 42 -116.23 -22.20 -24.63
N ASN A 43 -117.02 -21.54 -23.78
CA ASN A 43 -117.38 -20.13 -23.96
C ASN A 43 -116.28 -19.17 -23.46
N ILE A 44 -115.25 -19.67 -22.79
CA ILE A 44 -114.10 -18.88 -22.34
C ILE A 44 -113.07 -18.84 -23.46
N ARG A 45 -112.76 -17.61 -23.92
CA ARG A 45 -111.76 -17.34 -24.94
C ARG A 45 -110.52 -16.72 -24.31
N TYR A 46 -109.35 -16.94 -24.90
CA TYR A 46 -108.09 -16.37 -24.43
C TYR A 46 -107.20 -15.91 -25.58
N ALA A 47 -106.17 -15.14 -25.24
CA ALA A 47 -105.04 -14.86 -26.10
C ALA A 47 -103.76 -14.91 -25.24
N GLU A 48 -102.63 -15.24 -25.83
CA GLU A 48 -101.34 -15.33 -25.14
C GLU A 48 -100.30 -14.47 -25.83
N LEU A 49 -99.49 -13.76 -25.02
CA LEU A 49 -98.30 -13.03 -25.43
C LEU A 49 -97.12 -13.55 -24.61
N LYS A 50 -96.10 -14.06 -25.29
CA LYS A 50 -94.85 -14.54 -24.71
C LYS A 50 -93.69 -13.67 -25.15
N TYR A 51 -92.89 -13.22 -24.19
CA TYR A 51 -91.68 -12.44 -24.44
C TYR A 51 -90.64 -12.78 -23.39
N ARG A 52 -89.37 -12.54 -23.73
CA ARG A 52 -88.24 -12.68 -22.81
C ARG A 52 -87.76 -11.29 -22.39
N VAL A 53 -87.42 -11.15 -21.11
CA VAL A 53 -86.74 -9.98 -20.57
C VAL A 53 -85.30 -10.35 -20.20
N SER A 54 -84.37 -9.44 -20.41
CA SER A 54 -82.98 -9.55 -19.98
C SER A 54 -82.61 -8.34 -19.14
N ILE A 55 -81.80 -8.58 -18.11
CA ILE A 55 -81.15 -7.52 -17.34
C ILE A 55 -80.10 -6.79 -18.20
N ASN A 56 -79.91 -5.50 -17.93
CA ASN A 56 -78.88 -4.65 -18.51
C ASN A 56 -78.21 -3.77 -17.42
N ASP A 57 -77.10 -3.12 -17.78
CA ASP A 57 -76.26 -2.38 -16.82
C ASP A 57 -76.94 -1.15 -16.18
N SER A 58 -78.09 -0.69 -16.68
CA SER A 58 -78.83 0.42 -16.05
C SER A 58 -79.34 0.07 -14.65
N ILE A 59 -79.43 -1.21 -14.32
CA ILE A 59 -79.81 -1.70 -12.99
C ILE A 59 -78.78 -1.34 -11.91
N LEU A 60 -77.50 -1.18 -12.27
CA LEU A 60 -76.40 -0.94 -11.33
C LEU A 60 -76.48 0.44 -10.67
N GLY A 61 -77.21 1.39 -11.28
CA GLY A 61 -77.46 2.72 -10.73
C GLY A 61 -78.72 2.82 -9.86
N LEU A 62 -79.47 1.73 -9.70
CA LEU A 62 -80.73 1.72 -8.94
C LEU A 62 -80.48 1.44 -7.45
N THR A 63 -81.32 2.00 -6.60
CA THR A 63 -81.38 1.61 -5.19
C THR A 63 -81.80 0.15 -5.08
N VAL A 64 -81.03 -0.65 -4.36
CA VAL A 64 -81.34 -2.08 -4.12
C VAL A 64 -82.66 -2.19 -3.36
N PRO A 65 -83.66 -2.92 -3.87
CA PRO A 65 -84.91 -3.18 -3.15
C PRO A 65 -84.64 -3.85 -1.80
N VAL A 66 -85.45 -3.54 -0.78
CA VAL A 66 -85.28 -4.10 0.57
C VAL A 66 -85.42 -5.64 0.58
N ASP A 67 -86.23 -6.18 -0.32
CA ASP A 67 -86.44 -7.61 -0.55
C ASP A 67 -85.42 -8.22 -1.54
N GLY A 68 -84.54 -7.44 -2.14
CA GLY A 68 -83.60 -7.87 -3.19
C GLY A 68 -84.25 -8.18 -4.54
N LEU A 69 -85.57 -8.04 -4.65
CA LEU A 69 -86.34 -8.43 -5.83
C LEU A 69 -86.63 -7.22 -6.72
N TYR A 70 -86.00 -7.19 -7.89
CA TYR A 70 -86.18 -6.14 -8.88
C TYR A 70 -87.40 -6.44 -9.75
N PRO A 71 -88.30 -5.48 -9.97
CA PRO A 71 -89.39 -5.66 -10.93
C PRO A 71 -88.80 -5.82 -12.34
N THR A 72 -89.25 -6.81 -13.11
CA THR A 72 -88.83 -6.95 -14.52
C THR A 72 -89.69 -6.10 -15.45
N ASN A 73 -90.92 -5.83 -15.02
CA ASN A 73 -91.91 -5.07 -15.76
C ASN A 73 -92.31 -3.80 -14.99
N GLY A 74 -92.70 -2.77 -15.73
CA GLY A 74 -93.44 -1.66 -15.15
C GLY A 74 -94.89 -2.05 -14.88
N ASP A 75 -95.73 -1.07 -14.57
CA ASP A 75 -97.17 -1.30 -14.46
C ASP A 75 -97.74 -1.71 -15.84
N ALA A 76 -98.34 -2.89 -15.89
CA ALA A 76 -98.84 -3.49 -17.12
C ALA A 76 -100.36 -3.51 -17.08
N GLU A 77 -100.97 -2.71 -17.94
CA GLU A 77 -102.42 -2.46 -17.95
C GLU A 77 -103.09 -3.20 -19.12
N VAL A 78 -104.31 -3.68 -18.88
CA VAL A 78 -105.23 -4.16 -19.92
C VAL A 78 -106.52 -3.37 -19.88
N SER A 79 -106.91 -2.84 -21.04
CA SER A 79 -108.18 -2.16 -21.25
C SER A 79 -109.07 -2.98 -22.19
N TYR A 80 -110.29 -3.29 -21.76
CA TYR A 80 -111.26 -4.05 -22.55
C TYR A 80 -112.68 -3.54 -22.32
N LYS A 81 -113.62 -3.89 -23.21
CA LYS A 81 -115.04 -3.60 -23.00
C LYS A 81 -115.75 -4.82 -22.44
N ASP A 82 -116.53 -4.62 -21.39
CA ASP A 82 -117.36 -5.68 -20.82
C ASP A 82 -118.63 -5.95 -21.65
N SER A 83 -119.49 -6.86 -21.17
CA SER A 83 -120.75 -7.22 -21.84
C SER A 83 -121.75 -6.06 -21.98
N ASN A 84 -121.54 -4.96 -21.27
CA ASN A 84 -122.36 -3.74 -21.33
C ASN A 84 -121.69 -2.65 -22.18
N ASN A 85 -120.60 -2.96 -22.90
CA ASN A 85 -119.83 -2.04 -23.72
C ASN A 85 -119.15 -0.90 -22.91
N VAL A 86 -118.96 -1.12 -21.60
CA VAL A 86 -118.24 -0.21 -20.69
C VAL A 86 -116.76 -0.60 -20.66
N THR A 87 -115.87 0.39 -20.77
CA THR A 87 -114.43 0.17 -20.66
C THR A 87 -114.07 -0.20 -19.22
N GLN A 88 -113.36 -1.31 -19.09
CA GLN A 88 -112.76 -1.81 -17.86
C GLN A 88 -111.24 -1.73 -17.98
N GLU A 89 -110.56 -1.39 -16.90
CA GLU A 89 -109.11 -1.38 -16.79
C GLU A 89 -108.67 -2.31 -15.65
N LEU A 90 -107.72 -3.18 -15.94
CA LEU A 90 -107.13 -4.09 -14.97
C LEU A 90 -105.60 -4.04 -15.09
N HIS A 91 -104.93 -4.33 -13.98
CA HIS A 91 -103.48 -4.38 -13.91
C HIS A 91 -103.02 -5.83 -13.76
N PHE A 92 -101.97 -6.20 -14.49
CA PHE A 92 -101.28 -7.46 -14.28
C PHE A 92 -100.39 -7.37 -13.03
N PRO A 93 -100.17 -8.49 -12.32
CA PRO A 93 -99.13 -8.56 -11.29
C PRO A 93 -97.78 -8.18 -11.88
N ILE A 94 -96.98 -7.42 -11.13
CA ILE A 94 -95.61 -7.05 -11.53
C ILE A 94 -94.67 -8.20 -11.18
N PRO A 95 -94.15 -8.97 -12.16
CA PRO A 95 -93.11 -9.97 -11.90
C PRO A 95 -91.85 -9.29 -11.36
N LYS A 96 -91.19 -9.97 -10.43
CA LYS A 96 -89.90 -9.57 -9.88
C LYS A 96 -88.91 -10.73 -9.92
N VAL A 97 -87.63 -10.42 -9.97
CA VAL A 97 -86.52 -11.39 -9.93
C VAL A 97 -85.37 -10.89 -9.07
N ASN A 98 -84.58 -11.82 -8.51
CA ASN A 98 -83.29 -11.51 -7.88
C ASN A 98 -82.14 -11.79 -8.87
N PRO A 99 -81.54 -10.77 -9.51
CA PRO A 99 -80.45 -10.96 -10.45
C PRO A 99 -79.13 -11.28 -9.76
N ILE A 100 -78.25 -12.00 -10.45
CA ILE A 100 -76.89 -12.31 -9.98
C ILE A 100 -75.94 -11.25 -10.56
N PHE A 101 -75.22 -10.53 -9.70
CA PHE A 101 -74.13 -9.65 -10.14
C PHE A 101 -72.78 -10.34 -10.05
N LEU A 102 -71.93 -10.15 -11.06
CA LEU A 102 -70.53 -10.54 -11.03
C LEU A 102 -69.69 -9.35 -10.59
N LYS A 103 -69.04 -9.47 -9.45
CA LYS A 103 -68.09 -8.49 -8.92
C LYS A 103 -66.68 -9.03 -9.10
N VAL A 104 -65.81 -8.31 -9.81
CA VAL A 104 -64.42 -8.73 -10.04
C VAL A 104 -63.48 -7.67 -9.47
N LYS A 105 -62.65 -8.07 -8.51
CA LYS A 105 -61.67 -7.21 -7.82
C LYS A 105 -60.26 -7.67 -8.14
N LYS A 106 -59.37 -6.71 -8.44
CA LYS A 106 -57.93 -6.96 -8.56
C LYS A 106 -57.18 -6.49 -7.32
N ILE A 107 -56.32 -7.33 -6.77
CA ILE A 107 -55.35 -6.97 -5.74
C ILE A 107 -53.94 -7.23 -6.27
N LEU A 108 -53.03 -6.30 -6.00
CA LEU A 108 -51.61 -6.44 -6.28
C LEU A 108 -50.83 -6.24 -4.98
N MET A 109 -49.84 -7.09 -4.75
CA MET A 109 -48.95 -7.05 -3.60
C MET A 109 -47.49 -7.12 -4.04
N ASP A 110 -46.60 -6.48 -3.29
CA ASP A 110 -45.17 -6.71 -3.40
C ASP A 110 -44.78 -8.10 -2.85
N ALA A 111 -43.49 -8.44 -2.93
CA ALA A 111 -42.97 -9.71 -2.45
C ALA A 111 -43.16 -9.96 -0.94
N ASP A 112 -43.46 -8.92 -0.14
CA ASP A 112 -43.75 -9.01 1.29
C ASP A 112 -45.23 -9.09 1.60
N GLY A 113 -46.09 -8.93 0.60
CA GLY A 113 -47.55 -8.97 0.75
C GLY A 113 -48.16 -7.60 1.04
N LYS A 114 -47.42 -6.51 0.91
CA LYS A 114 -47.96 -5.15 1.05
C LYS A 114 -48.63 -4.73 -0.25
N ILE A 115 -49.81 -4.13 -0.12
CA ILE A 115 -50.65 -3.75 -1.26
C ILE A 115 -49.97 -2.66 -2.10
N ILE A 116 -49.99 -2.85 -3.43
CA ILE A 116 -49.52 -1.89 -4.45
C ILE A 116 -50.74 -1.32 -5.18
N THR A 117 -50.82 0.01 -5.27
CA THR A 117 -51.85 0.72 -6.05
C THR A 117 -51.19 1.47 -7.21
N ASP A 118 -50.79 0.75 -8.26
CA ASP A 118 -50.14 1.31 -9.44
C ASP A 118 -51.08 1.27 -10.66
N PRO A 119 -51.63 2.41 -11.11
CA PRO A 119 -52.57 2.46 -12.22
C PRO A 119 -51.95 2.11 -13.57
N ASN A 120 -50.62 2.06 -13.68
CA ASN A 120 -49.92 1.68 -14.92
C ASN A 120 -49.85 0.17 -15.13
N ARG A 121 -50.20 -0.62 -14.11
CA ARG A 121 -50.24 -2.07 -14.19
C ARG A 121 -51.67 -2.51 -14.46
N GLN A 122 -51.85 -3.30 -15.51
CA GLN A 122 -53.15 -3.81 -15.91
C GLN A 122 -53.05 -5.32 -16.09
N PHE A 123 -54.05 -6.04 -15.57
CA PHE A 123 -54.06 -7.48 -15.55
C PHE A 123 -55.33 -8.02 -16.24
N PRO A 124 -55.19 -8.87 -17.27
CA PRO A 124 -56.33 -9.46 -17.97
C PRO A 124 -56.85 -10.67 -17.20
N ILE A 125 -57.95 -10.48 -16.47
CA ILE A 125 -58.65 -11.56 -15.77
C ILE A 125 -59.68 -12.17 -16.74
N LYS A 126 -59.51 -13.44 -17.08
CA LYS A 126 -60.40 -14.16 -17.99
C LYS A 126 -61.38 -15.01 -17.19
N ILE A 127 -62.67 -14.92 -17.53
CA ILE A 127 -63.73 -15.75 -16.95
C ILE A 127 -64.44 -16.46 -18.09
N MET A 128 -64.47 -17.79 -18.03
CA MET A 128 -65.08 -18.65 -19.05
C MET A 128 -66.11 -19.57 -18.42
N SER A 129 -67.22 -19.82 -19.11
CA SER A 129 -68.13 -20.94 -18.80
C SER A 129 -67.58 -22.25 -19.39
N ASP A 130 -68.05 -23.39 -18.91
CA ASP A 130 -67.63 -24.72 -19.37
C ASP A 130 -68.45 -25.17 -20.59
N ALA A 131 -67.79 -25.41 -21.72
CA ALA A 131 -68.44 -25.66 -23.00
C ALA A 131 -69.17 -27.03 -23.07
N GLU A 132 -69.00 -27.90 -22.07
CA GLU A 132 -69.46 -29.30 -22.15
C GLU A 132 -70.98 -29.50 -21.92
N ASP A 133 -71.74 -28.49 -21.43
CA ASP A 133 -73.14 -28.69 -21.01
C ASP A 133 -74.23 -28.44 -22.08
N GLY A 134 -73.84 -28.13 -23.33
CA GLY A 134 -74.73 -28.23 -24.51
C GLY A 134 -75.98 -27.33 -24.53
N ASP A 135 -76.10 -26.31 -23.67
CA ASP A 135 -77.22 -25.35 -23.69
C ASP A 135 -77.05 -24.32 -24.82
N THR A 136 -77.71 -24.57 -25.95
CA THR A 136 -77.64 -23.75 -27.18
C THR A 136 -78.35 -22.39 -27.11
N ILE A 137 -79.00 -22.03 -25.99
CA ILE A 137 -79.83 -20.82 -25.90
C ILE A 137 -78.98 -19.55 -25.71
N TYR A 138 -77.84 -19.65 -25.02
CA TYR A 138 -76.92 -18.54 -24.80
C TYR A 138 -75.55 -18.87 -25.39
N ALA A 139 -74.86 -17.84 -25.89
CA ALA A 139 -73.44 -18.02 -26.24
C ALA A 139 -72.64 -18.34 -24.97
N GLU A 140 -71.63 -19.18 -25.12
CA GLU A 140 -70.65 -19.44 -24.05
C GLU A 140 -70.11 -18.12 -23.50
N TYR A 141 -70.02 -18.05 -22.19
CA TYR A 141 -69.47 -16.89 -21.54
C TYR A 141 -67.95 -16.93 -21.67
N ASN A 142 -67.34 -15.92 -22.28
CA ASN A 142 -65.90 -15.86 -22.47
C ASN A 142 -65.48 -14.39 -22.47
N GLU A 143 -65.34 -13.85 -21.26
CA GLU A 143 -65.06 -12.43 -21.05
C GLU A 143 -63.65 -12.24 -20.48
N THR A 144 -63.02 -11.12 -20.86
CA THR A 144 -61.73 -10.71 -20.32
C THR A 144 -61.84 -9.30 -19.74
N TYR A 145 -61.55 -9.20 -18.45
CA TYR A 145 -61.57 -7.96 -17.69
C TYR A 145 -60.15 -7.46 -17.44
N ASN A 146 -59.82 -6.37 -18.10
CA ASN A 146 -58.56 -5.68 -17.96
C ASN A 146 -58.61 -4.75 -16.76
N LEU A 147 -58.14 -5.21 -15.59
CA LEU A 147 -58.24 -4.47 -14.33
C LEU A 147 -56.90 -3.92 -13.87
N ILE A 148 -56.92 -2.70 -13.33
CA ILE A 148 -55.79 -2.13 -12.57
C ILE A 148 -55.87 -2.55 -11.09
N PRO A 149 -54.76 -2.52 -10.33
CA PRO A 149 -54.75 -2.79 -8.90
C PRO A 149 -55.80 -1.97 -8.12
N ASP A 150 -56.46 -2.63 -7.16
CA ASP A 150 -57.55 -2.11 -6.31
C ASP A 150 -58.85 -1.76 -7.07
N GLN A 151 -58.92 -2.04 -8.38
CA GLN A 151 -60.15 -1.86 -9.14
C GLN A 151 -61.16 -2.96 -8.82
N LEU A 152 -62.41 -2.54 -8.57
CA LEU A 152 -63.59 -3.39 -8.48
C LEU A 152 -64.54 -3.02 -9.63
N ILE A 153 -64.95 -4.01 -10.41
CA ILE A 153 -66.02 -3.87 -11.41
C ILE A 153 -67.22 -4.71 -11.03
N THR A 154 -68.41 -4.26 -11.40
CA THR A 154 -69.65 -5.03 -11.31
C THR A 154 -70.22 -5.22 -12.71
N LYS A 155 -70.61 -6.44 -13.04
CA LYS A 155 -71.14 -6.83 -14.34
C LYS A 155 -72.47 -7.53 -14.18
N THR A 156 -73.38 -7.23 -15.12
CA THR A 156 -74.71 -7.81 -15.14
C THR A 156 -74.85 -8.93 -16.16
N ASN A 157 -73.78 -9.44 -16.76
CA ASN A 157 -73.83 -10.28 -17.97
C ASN A 157 -73.71 -11.80 -17.74
N LEU A 158 -73.74 -12.29 -16.48
CA LEU A 158 -73.86 -13.72 -16.21
C LEU A 158 -75.28 -14.18 -16.60
N ARG A 159 -75.40 -15.03 -17.63
CA ARG A 159 -76.69 -15.48 -18.21
C ARG A 159 -76.85 -16.99 -18.24
N LEU A 160 -75.75 -17.73 -18.33
CA LEU A 160 -75.73 -19.16 -18.52
C LEU A 160 -75.66 -19.86 -17.15
N ALA A 161 -76.47 -20.90 -16.97
CA ALA A 161 -76.34 -21.77 -15.82
C ALA A 161 -75.24 -22.79 -16.14
N ASP A 162 -74.09 -22.66 -15.49
CA ASP A 162 -72.90 -23.42 -15.81
C ASP A 162 -71.87 -23.36 -14.68
N THR A 163 -70.81 -24.14 -14.79
CA THR A 163 -69.56 -23.94 -14.06
C THR A 163 -68.69 -22.95 -14.82
N TYR A 164 -68.14 -22.00 -14.09
CA TYR A 164 -67.27 -20.95 -14.60
C TYR A 164 -65.88 -21.11 -14.02
N THR A 165 -64.86 -20.84 -14.82
CA THR A 165 -63.46 -20.84 -14.43
C THR A 165 -62.84 -19.45 -14.61
N VAL A 166 -62.10 -19.01 -13.60
CA VAL A 166 -61.33 -17.77 -13.57
C VAL A 166 -59.88 -18.10 -13.86
N SER A 167 -59.23 -17.33 -14.72
CA SER A 167 -57.81 -17.51 -15.02
C SER A 167 -57.12 -16.18 -15.30
N GLU A 168 -55.82 -16.12 -15.05
CA GLU A 168 -54.98 -14.98 -15.36
C GLU A 168 -53.56 -15.48 -15.66
N ASN A 169 -52.95 -14.98 -16.74
CA ASN A 169 -51.56 -15.31 -17.09
C ASN A 169 -50.63 -14.18 -16.66
N ALA A 170 -49.98 -14.34 -15.51
CA ALA A 170 -49.06 -13.35 -14.93
C ALA A 170 -47.79 -14.07 -14.41
N PRO A 171 -46.83 -14.43 -15.29
CA PRO A 171 -45.71 -15.32 -14.93
C PRO A 171 -44.78 -14.74 -13.86
N ASP A 172 -44.68 -13.42 -13.77
CA ASP A 172 -43.87 -12.70 -12.79
C ASP A 172 -44.47 -12.64 -11.37
N TYR A 173 -45.65 -13.25 -11.19
CA TYR A 173 -46.43 -13.17 -9.97
C TYR A 173 -46.85 -14.56 -9.50
N ASP A 174 -47.04 -14.69 -8.20
CA ASP A 174 -47.83 -15.77 -7.60
C ASP A 174 -49.29 -15.32 -7.61
N VAL A 175 -50.11 -15.96 -8.44
CA VAL A 175 -51.53 -15.62 -8.65
C VAL A 175 -52.40 -16.47 -7.72
N THR A 176 -53.31 -15.82 -6.99
CA THR A 176 -54.29 -16.49 -6.14
C THR A 176 -55.70 -16.02 -6.49
N PHE A 177 -56.62 -16.97 -6.65
CA PHE A 177 -58.04 -16.71 -6.90
C PHE A 177 -58.85 -16.96 -5.63
N LYS A 178 -59.78 -16.05 -5.33
CA LYS A 178 -60.85 -16.31 -4.38
C LYS A 178 -62.20 -16.04 -5.01
N VAL A 179 -63.13 -16.95 -4.83
CA VAL A 179 -64.55 -16.75 -5.16
C VAL A 179 -65.35 -16.80 -3.86
N ASN A 180 -66.13 -15.75 -3.58
CA ASN A 180 -66.96 -15.63 -2.39
C ASN A 180 -66.18 -15.89 -1.09
N GLY A 181 -64.91 -15.47 -1.05
CA GLY A 181 -63.98 -15.64 0.07
C GLY A 181 -63.27 -16.99 0.14
N ALA A 182 -63.69 -18.01 -0.63
CA ALA A 182 -63.01 -19.30 -0.70
C ALA A 182 -61.87 -19.26 -1.72
N VAL A 183 -60.72 -19.87 -1.41
CA VAL A 183 -59.59 -19.99 -2.35
C VAL A 183 -59.95 -21.05 -3.41
N THR A 184 -60.45 -20.59 -4.54
CA THR A 184 -60.89 -21.40 -5.69
C THR A 184 -60.88 -20.50 -6.93
N ASP A 185 -60.65 -21.09 -8.09
CA ASP A 185 -60.73 -20.45 -9.40
C ASP A 185 -62.05 -20.76 -10.12
N THR A 186 -62.87 -21.67 -9.60
CA THR A 186 -64.17 -22.01 -10.19
C THR A 186 -65.36 -21.55 -9.33
N PHE A 187 -66.48 -21.24 -9.99
CA PHE A 187 -67.78 -21.03 -9.36
C PHE A 187 -68.91 -21.56 -10.23
N VAL A 188 -70.08 -21.83 -9.65
CA VAL A 188 -71.23 -22.34 -10.41
C VAL A 188 -72.33 -21.29 -10.41
N VAL A 189 -72.96 -21.07 -11.56
CA VAL A 189 -74.21 -20.31 -11.71
C VAL A 189 -75.33 -21.31 -11.96
N GLN A 190 -76.42 -21.23 -11.22
CA GLN A 190 -77.56 -22.15 -11.36
C GLN A 190 -78.88 -21.37 -11.42
N PRO A 191 -79.91 -21.89 -12.10
CA PRO A 191 -81.24 -21.31 -12.02
C PRO A 191 -81.82 -21.47 -10.60
N PRO A 192 -82.79 -20.63 -10.19
CA PRO A 192 -83.47 -20.79 -8.91
C PRO A 192 -84.11 -22.18 -8.80
N VAL A 193 -83.89 -22.88 -7.69
CA VAL A 193 -84.47 -24.21 -7.43
C VAL A 193 -85.64 -24.08 -6.44
N GLY A 194 -86.88 -24.34 -6.88
CA GLY A 194 -88.08 -24.38 -6.03
C GLY A 194 -89.14 -23.31 -6.34
N THR A 195 -90.10 -23.13 -5.43
CA THR A 195 -91.26 -22.21 -5.59
C THR A 195 -91.02 -20.80 -5.03
N ALA A 196 -89.87 -20.58 -4.38
CA ALA A 196 -89.46 -19.27 -3.90
C ALA A 196 -88.19 -18.86 -4.66
N ASP A 197 -88.25 -17.70 -5.30
CA ASP A 197 -87.16 -17.10 -6.05
C ASP A 197 -86.10 -16.56 -5.07
N SER A 198 -85.43 -17.45 -4.33
CA SER A 198 -84.47 -17.05 -3.29
C SER A 198 -83.18 -16.45 -3.86
N GLY A 199 -83.01 -16.48 -5.19
CA GLY A 199 -81.83 -16.02 -5.90
C GLY A 199 -80.54 -16.76 -5.49
N GLN A 200 -79.59 -16.81 -6.39
CA GLN A 200 -78.21 -17.10 -6.00
C GLN A 200 -77.59 -15.77 -5.53
N PRO A 201 -76.75 -15.77 -4.47
CA PRO A 201 -76.02 -14.56 -4.10
C PRO A 201 -75.11 -14.09 -5.25
N ASP A 202 -74.74 -12.82 -5.22
CA ASP A 202 -73.71 -12.27 -6.10
C ASP A 202 -72.44 -13.12 -6.09
N ILE A 203 -71.75 -13.14 -7.22
CA ILE A 203 -70.45 -13.79 -7.35
C ILE A 203 -69.37 -12.73 -7.17
N GLU A 204 -68.55 -12.90 -6.14
CA GLU A 204 -67.41 -12.02 -5.83
C GLU A 204 -66.11 -12.76 -6.15
N VAL A 205 -65.43 -12.32 -7.21
CA VAL A 205 -64.12 -12.83 -7.64
C VAL A 205 -63.05 -11.83 -7.21
N GLU A 206 -62.10 -12.28 -6.40
CA GLU A 206 -60.89 -11.54 -6.03
C GLU A 206 -59.67 -12.25 -6.63
N VAL A 207 -58.92 -11.55 -7.49
CA VAL A 207 -57.67 -12.05 -8.07
C VAL A 207 -56.50 -11.28 -7.46
N THR A 208 -55.67 -11.97 -6.69
CA THR A 208 -54.50 -11.40 -6.02
C THR A 208 -53.22 -11.82 -6.73
N ASN A 209 -52.39 -10.84 -7.11
CA ASN A 209 -51.04 -11.07 -7.61
C ASN A 209 -50.02 -10.62 -6.59
N LYS A 210 -49.13 -11.53 -6.21
CA LYS A 210 -47.97 -11.22 -5.38
C LYS A 210 -46.70 -11.25 -6.23
N GLU A 211 -45.91 -10.19 -6.23
CA GLU A 211 -44.66 -10.13 -6.99
C GLU A 211 -43.69 -11.25 -6.57
N LYS A 212 -43.11 -11.95 -7.56
CA LYS A 212 -41.96 -12.83 -7.32
C LYS A 212 -40.68 -11.99 -7.21
N PRO A 213 -39.71 -12.39 -6.37
CA PRO A 213 -38.43 -11.70 -6.25
C PRO A 213 -37.53 -12.06 -7.44
N LEU A 214 -37.75 -11.43 -8.59
CA LEU A 214 -37.05 -11.72 -9.85
C LEU A 214 -35.96 -10.69 -10.18
N GLY A 215 -35.63 -9.82 -9.25
CA GLY A 215 -34.57 -8.83 -9.39
C GLY A 215 -33.19 -9.48 -9.51
N LYS A 216 -32.32 -8.86 -10.29
CA LYS A 216 -30.94 -9.23 -10.52
C LYS A 216 -30.04 -7.99 -10.45
N LEU A 217 -28.99 -8.07 -9.64
CA LEU A 217 -27.98 -7.02 -9.50
C LEU A 217 -26.62 -7.58 -9.91
N ILE A 218 -26.00 -6.95 -10.90
CA ILE A 218 -24.64 -7.27 -11.34
C ILE A 218 -23.68 -6.26 -10.69
N ILE A 219 -22.62 -6.74 -10.06
CA ILE A 219 -21.59 -5.91 -9.44
C ILE A 219 -20.29 -6.15 -10.19
N LYS A 220 -19.69 -5.10 -10.73
CA LYS A 220 -18.44 -5.18 -11.50
C LYS A 220 -17.33 -4.46 -10.77
N LYS A 221 -16.13 -5.05 -10.77
CA LYS A 221 -14.92 -4.42 -10.23
C LYS A 221 -13.95 -4.08 -11.36
N ILE A 222 -13.50 -2.83 -11.38
CA ILE A 222 -12.41 -2.35 -12.24
C ILE A 222 -11.25 -1.87 -11.36
N LEU A 223 -10.03 -2.27 -11.69
CA LEU A 223 -8.80 -1.77 -11.09
C LEU A 223 -7.89 -1.14 -12.16
N LEU A 224 -7.56 0.12 -11.96
CA LEU A 224 -6.75 0.93 -12.86
C LEU A 224 -5.44 1.39 -12.21
N ASP A 225 -4.39 1.55 -13.01
CA ASP A 225 -3.15 2.20 -12.60
C ASP A 225 -3.21 3.74 -12.66
N GLU A 226 -2.08 4.40 -12.39
CA GLU A 226 -1.99 5.86 -12.38
C GLU A 226 -2.29 6.50 -13.75
N ASP A 227 -2.12 5.75 -14.85
CA ASP A 227 -2.36 6.16 -16.24
C ASP A 227 -3.78 5.78 -16.75
N ASN A 228 -4.64 5.28 -15.85
CA ASN A 228 -5.99 4.78 -16.15
C ASN A 228 -6.01 3.53 -17.06
N GLN A 229 -4.97 2.71 -17.02
CA GLN A 229 -4.96 1.40 -17.69
C GLN A 229 -5.36 0.29 -16.72
N PRO A 230 -6.08 -0.74 -17.16
CA PRO A 230 -6.37 -1.91 -16.33
C PRO A 230 -5.09 -2.58 -15.80
N ILE A 231 -5.10 -2.96 -14.53
CA ILE A 231 -4.00 -3.72 -13.92
C ILE A 231 -4.25 -5.23 -14.11
N GLU A 232 -3.96 -5.72 -15.32
CA GLU A 232 -4.15 -7.13 -15.64
C GLU A 232 -3.34 -8.07 -14.75
N GLY A 233 -3.96 -9.17 -14.30
CA GLY A 233 -3.32 -10.22 -13.51
C GLY A 233 -3.14 -9.89 -12.02
N ASP A 234 -3.69 -8.76 -11.56
CA ASP A 234 -3.73 -8.41 -10.14
C ASP A 234 -4.62 -9.38 -9.34
N THR A 235 -4.11 -9.84 -8.19
CA THR A 235 -4.80 -10.84 -7.36
C THR A 235 -5.46 -10.23 -6.12
N ARG A 236 -5.44 -8.91 -5.94
CA ARG A 236 -6.05 -8.26 -4.77
C ARG A 236 -7.55 -8.39 -4.82
N GLU A 237 -8.13 -8.76 -3.69
CA GLU A 237 -9.57 -8.90 -3.48
C GLU A 237 -10.13 -7.64 -2.81
N PHE A 238 -11.31 -7.23 -3.26
CA PHE A 238 -12.05 -6.08 -2.78
C PHE A 238 -13.43 -6.54 -2.33
N THR A 239 -13.86 -6.09 -1.16
CA THR A 239 -15.15 -6.48 -0.59
C THR A 239 -16.16 -5.36 -0.74
N PHE A 240 -17.40 -5.71 -1.09
CA PHE A 240 -18.50 -4.79 -1.31
C PHE A 240 -19.66 -5.15 -0.39
N ASN A 241 -20.14 -4.15 0.34
CA ASN A 241 -21.36 -4.23 1.14
C ASN A 241 -22.55 -3.86 0.26
N VAL A 242 -23.46 -4.79 0.08
CA VAL A 242 -24.71 -4.59 -0.65
C VAL A 242 -25.83 -4.44 0.37
N THR A 243 -26.62 -3.37 0.25
CA THR A 243 -27.81 -3.14 1.08
C THR A 243 -29.02 -2.92 0.19
N GLY A 244 -30.20 -3.30 0.67
CA GLY A 244 -31.43 -3.21 -0.11
C GLY A 244 -32.70 -3.11 0.75
N PRO A 245 -33.88 -3.29 0.14
CA PRO A 245 -35.17 -3.18 0.81
C PRO A 245 -35.30 -4.15 2.00
N ASP A 246 -36.15 -3.79 2.96
CA ASP A 246 -36.50 -4.60 4.14
C ASP A 246 -35.30 -5.10 4.97
N GLY A 247 -34.21 -4.33 4.97
CA GLY A 247 -33.00 -4.70 5.70
C GLY A 247 -32.17 -5.78 5.01
N TYR A 248 -32.37 -6.02 3.71
CA TYR A 248 -31.49 -6.87 2.92
C TYR A 248 -30.04 -6.38 3.05
N SER A 249 -29.14 -7.30 3.33
CA SER A 249 -27.71 -7.05 3.34
C SER A 249 -26.97 -8.30 2.85
N SER A 250 -25.95 -8.09 2.04
CA SER A 250 -25.03 -9.13 1.56
C SER A 250 -23.63 -8.54 1.42
N THR A 251 -22.64 -9.41 1.35
CA THR A 251 -21.25 -9.05 1.07
C THR A 251 -20.76 -9.84 -0.13
N VAL A 252 -20.08 -9.15 -1.04
CA VAL A 252 -19.49 -9.73 -2.25
C VAL A 252 -18.01 -9.44 -2.25
N THR A 253 -17.18 -10.37 -2.70
CA THR A 253 -15.73 -10.18 -2.85
C THR A 253 -15.32 -10.45 -4.28
N LEU A 254 -14.70 -9.47 -4.93
CA LEU A 254 -14.21 -9.55 -6.31
C LEU A 254 -12.74 -9.19 -6.38
N LYS A 255 -12.01 -9.75 -7.34
CA LYS A 255 -10.64 -9.38 -7.66
C LYS A 255 -10.61 -8.16 -8.58
N GLY A 256 -9.55 -7.37 -8.48
CA GLY A 256 -9.39 -6.19 -9.32
C GLY A 256 -8.81 -6.46 -10.71
N GLY A 257 -8.02 -7.52 -10.87
CA GLY A 257 -7.11 -7.66 -12.02
C GLY A 257 -7.66 -8.33 -13.27
N GLU A 258 -8.95 -8.64 -13.32
CA GLU A 258 -9.61 -9.21 -14.49
C GLU A 258 -10.64 -8.21 -15.03
N GLU A 259 -10.67 -7.99 -16.36
CA GLU A 259 -11.61 -7.06 -17.01
C GLU A 259 -13.10 -7.41 -16.77
N THR A 260 -13.39 -8.63 -16.32
CA THR A 260 -14.74 -9.17 -16.21
C THR A 260 -15.04 -9.79 -14.85
N ASP A 261 -14.32 -9.44 -13.77
CA ASP A 261 -14.70 -9.97 -12.45
C ASP A 261 -16.01 -9.30 -12.00
N GLU A 262 -17.09 -10.08 -12.08
CA GLU A 262 -18.45 -9.66 -11.79
C GLU A 262 -19.15 -10.71 -10.94
N ASP A 263 -19.96 -10.26 -9.99
CA ASP A 263 -20.87 -11.11 -9.24
C ASP A 263 -22.32 -10.79 -9.59
N GLU A 264 -23.16 -11.82 -9.57
CA GLU A 264 -24.58 -11.75 -9.88
C GLU A 264 -25.40 -12.15 -8.65
N LEU A 265 -26.07 -11.16 -8.07
CA LEU A 265 -27.07 -11.37 -7.04
C LEU A 265 -28.44 -11.49 -7.70
N SER A 266 -28.98 -12.71 -7.76
CA SER A 266 -30.32 -13.01 -8.31
C SER A 266 -31.33 -13.31 -7.21
N GLY A 267 -32.62 -13.35 -7.56
CA GLY A 267 -33.68 -13.61 -6.59
C GLY A 267 -33.97 -12.42 -5.68
N LEU A 268 -33.62 -11.20 -6.13
CA LEU A 268 -33.76 -9.98 -5.37
C LEU A 268 -35.19 -9.44 -5.47
N LYS A 269 -35.65 -8.80 -4.39
CA LYS A 269 -36.92 -8.06 -4.41
C LYS A 269 -36.75 -6.77 -5.22
N TYR A 270 -37.85 -6.24 -5.75
CA TYR A 270 -37.84 -4.92 -6.36
C TYR A 270 -37.67 -3.82 -5.30
N GLY A 271 -36.88 -2.80 -5.61
CA GLY A 271 -36.56 -1.67 -4.74
C GLY A 271 -35.14 -1.14 -4.97
N GLU A 272 -34.73 -0.18 -4.14
CA GLU A 272 -33.41 0.44 -4.21
C GLU A 272 -32.34 -0.43 -3.54
N TYR A 273 -31.23 -0.67 -4.25
CA TYR A 273 -30.03 -1.30 -3.72
C TYR A 273 -28.86 -0.33 -3.76
N THR A 274 -28.00 -0.40 -2.75
CA THR A 274 -26.75 0.38 -2.68
C THR A 274 -25.57 -0.58 -2.53
N VAL A 275 -24.55 -0.40 -3.36
CA VAL A 275 -23.29 -1.13 -3.31
C VAL A 275 -22.19 -0.17 -2.87
N VAL A 276 -21.51 -0.49 -1.77
CA VAL A 276 -20.42 0.32 -1.22
C VAL A 276 -19.20 -0.56 -1.00
N GLU A 277 -18.05 -0.17 -1.54
CA GLU A 277 -16.79 -0.85 -1.24
C GLU A 277 -16.42 -0.70 0.25
N ALA A 278 -16.05 -1.80 0.89
CA ALA A 278 -15.62 -1.82 2.29
C ALA A 278 -14.24 -1.16 2.48
N ASP A 279 -13.92 -0.78 3.71
CA ASP A 279 -12.59 -0.29 4.12
C ASP A 279 -12.02 0.87 3.27
N GLN A 280 -12.89 1.74 2.73
CA GLN A 280 -12.49 2.84 1.85
C GLN A 280 -11.40 3.74 2.44
N ALA A 281 -11.41 3.96 3.76
CA ALA A 281 -10.39 4.76 4.43
C ALA A 281 -9.01 4.09 4.36
N THR A 282 -8.93 2.78 4.56
CA THR A 282 -7.71 1.99 4.46
C THR A 282 -7.21 1.93 3.03
N LEU A 283 -8.12 1.71 2.07
CA LEU A 283 -7.79 1.73 0.64
C LEU A 283 -7.28 3.11 0.20
N THR A 284 -7.92 4.19 0.64
CA THR A 284 -7.47 5.54 0.32
C THR A 284 -6.07 5.81 0.89
N ALA A 285 -5.80 5.39 2.13
CA ALA A 285 -4.48 5.50 2.75
C ALA A 285 -3.41 4.67 2.01
N ALA A 286 -3.81 3.54 1.42
CA ALA A 286 -2.94 2.69 0.59
C ALA A 286 -2.67 3.27 -0.81
N GLY A 287 -3.36 4.35 -1.21
CA GLY A 287 -3.16 5.02 -2.50
C GLY A 287 -4.26 4.80 -3.52
N PHE A 288 -5.42 4.27 -3.13
CA PHE A 288 -6.57 4.08 -4.02
C PHE A 288 -7.48 5.30 -4.07
N THR A 289 -7.97 5.63 -5.26
CA THR A 289 -9.16 6.48 -5.46
C THR A 289 -10.31 5.60 -5.90
N ILE A 290 -11.46 5.70 -5.23
CA ILE A 290 -12.62 4.83 -5.44
C ILE A 290 -13.74 5.64 -6.10
N THR A 291 -14.31 5.15 -7.19
CA THR A 291 -15.48 5.72 -7.85
C THR A 291 -16.51 4.64 -8.17
N SER A 292 -17.77 5.02 -8.29
CA SER A 292 -18.86 4.12 -8.67
C SER A 292 -19.67 4.68 -9.85
N ASN A 293 -20.22 3.77 -10.65
CA ASN A 293 -21.20 4.04 -11.70
C ASN A 293 -22.37 3.06 -11.57
N PRO A 294 -23.60 3.51 -11.32
CA PRO A 294 -24.01 4.90 -11.10
C PRO A 294 -23.35 5.51 -9.86
N VAL A 295 -23.34 6.85 -9.81
CA VAL A 295 -22.85 7.62 -8.65
C VAL A 295 -23.56 7.14 -7.39
N ASP A 296 -22.82 7.05 -6.28
CA ASP A 296 -23.25 6.50 -4.99
C ASP A 296 -23.53 4.98 -4.99
N GLY A 297 -23.32 4.29 -6.12
CA GLY A 297 -23.50 2.84 -6.22
C GLY A 297 -24.95 2.41 -6.05
N LYS A 298 -25.90 3.30 -6.38
CA LYS A 298 -27.34 3.09 -6.17
C LYS A 298 -28.07 2.72 -7.46
N VAL A 299 -28.83 1.64 -7.42
CA VAL A 299 -29.69 1.18 -8.51
C VAL A 299 -31.09 0.84 -7.99
N THR A 300 -32.09 0.83 -8.87
CA THR A 300 -33.46 0.46 -8.50
C THR A 300 -33.95 -0.67 -9.40
N LEU A 301 -34.16 -1.84 -8.80
CA LEU A 301 -34.78 -2.97 -9.48
C LEU A 301 -36.30 -2.78 -9.44
N ALA A 302 -36.96 -2.96 -10.57
CA ALA A 302 -38.39 -2.79 -10.71
C ALA A 302 -39.00 -3.89 -11.59
N TRP A 303 -40.31 -4.05 -11.53
CA TRP A 303 -41.05 -5.03 -12.33
C TRP A 303 -40.81 -4.90 -13.85
N ASN A 304 -40.54 -3.68 -14.34
CA ASN A 304 -40.25 -3.35 -15.73
C ASN A 304 -38.75 -3.13 -16.01
N ASN A 305 -37.90 -3.19 -14.97
CA ASN A 305 -36.44 -3.15 -15.08
C ASN A 305 -35.84 -4.07 -14.02
N LYS A 306 -35.82 -5.38 -14.31
CA LYS A 306 -35.51 -6.41 -13.31
C LYS A 306 -34.01 -6.60 -13.10
N GLU A 307 -33.18 -6.06 -13.99
CA GLU A 307 -31.73 -6.21 -13.98
C GLU A 307 -31.07 -4.84 -14.02
N ASP A 308 -30.06 -4.64 -13.18
CA ASP A 308 -29.24 -3.43 -13.20
C ASP A 308 -27.80 -3.75 -12.78
N THR A 309 -26.87 -2.83 -13.05
CA THR A 309 -25.44 -3.02 -12.82
C THR A 309 -24.85 -1.87 -12.00
N VAL A 310 -23.99 -2.20 -11.04
CA VAL A 310 -23.10 -1.24 -10.39
C VAL A 310 -21.65 -1.59 -10.70
N GLU A 311 -20.92 -0.65 -11.26
CA GLU A 311 -19.49 -0.74 -11.53
C GLU A 311 -18.73 0.09 -10.49
N ILE A 312 -17.78 -0.55 -9.79
CA ILE A 312 -16.89 0.13 -8.85
C ILE A 312 -15.48 0.14 -9.43
N THR A 313 -14.90 1.31 -9.60
CA THR A 313 -13.54 1.51 -10.13
C THR A 313 -12.59 1.96 -9.02
N ASN A 314 -11.49 1.23 -8.84
CA ASN A 314 -10.36 1.68 -8.03
C ASN A 314 -9.21 2.10 -8.93
N LYS A 315 -8.70 3.30 -8.71
CA LYS A 315 -7.47 3.79 -9.33
C LYS A 315 -6.34 3.76 -8.30
N TYR A 316 -5.29 3.02 -8.57
CA TYR A 316 -4.13 2.91 -7.70
C TYR A 316 -3.03 3.89 -8.08
N VAL A 317 -2.56 4.67 -7.11
CA VAL A 317 -1.38 5.53 -7.24
C VAL A 317 -0.47 5.23 -6.05
N SER A 318 0.73 4.72 -6.32
CA SER A 318 1.71 4.44 -5.26
C SER A 318 1.93 5.70 -4.41
N PRO A 319 1.83 5.61 -3.06
CA PRO A 319 2.32 6.64 -2.16
C PRO A 319 3.77 7.01 -2.49
N LYS A 320 4.13 8.27 -2.25
CA LYS A 320 5.48 8.78 -2.56
C LYS A 320 6.32 8.86 -1.30
N ILE A 321 7.59 8.46 -1.40
CA ILE A 321 8.58 8.45 -0.32
C ILE A 321 9.85 9.21 -0.76
N SER A 322 10.75 9.41 0.21
CA SER A 322 12.11 9.86 -0.05
C SER A 322 13.11 8.78 0.33
N VAL A 323 14.10 8.54 -0.51
CA VAL A 323 15.20 7.61 -0.26
C VAL A 323 16.44 8.43 0.08
N ILE A 324 17.10 8.08 1.17
CA ILE A 324 18.30 8.75 1.66
C ILE A 324 19.46 7.76 1.63
N ALA A 325 20.55 8.11 0.96
CA ALA A 325 21.78 7.33 0.93
C ALA A 325 22.98 8.17 1.40
N LYS A 326 24.06 7.50 1.77
CA LYS A 326 25.30 8.12 2.23
C LYS A 326 26.49 7.68 1.39
N LYS A 327 27.41 8.62 1.18
CA LYS A 327 28.76 8.36 0.69
C LYS A 327 29.74 8.70 1.80
N ILE A 328 30.58 7.73 2.18
CA ILE A 328 31.61 7.88 3.21
C ILE A 328 32.99 7.73 2.59
N TRP A 329 33.93 8.54 3.04
CA TRP A 329 35.35 8.48 2.71
C TRP A 329 36.16 8.11 3.95
N GLU A 330 37.03 7.11 3.83
CA GLU A 330 37.92 6.66 4.91
C GLU A 330 39.37 6.65 4.43
N GLY A 331 40.20 7.53 5.00
CA GLY A 331 41.63 7.65 4.69
C GLY A 331 41.93 8.28 3.32
N GLY A 332 43.22 8.36 2.99
CA GLY A 332 43.72 8.96 1.74
C GLY A 332 43.78 10.48 1.79
N LYS A 333 43.84 11.14 0.63
CA LYS A 333 44.00 12.61 0.54
C LYS A 333 42.64 13.30 0.65
N ASP A 334 42.54 14.32 1.51
CA ASP A 334 41.29 15.09 1.71
C ASP A 334 40.75 15.72 0.41
N ILE A 335 41.65 16.05 -0.54
CA ILE A 335 41.26 16.60 -1.85
C ILE A 335 40.45 15.62 -2.70
N ASP A 336 40.59 14.31 -2.46
CA ASP A 336 39.87 13.26 -3.17
C ASP A 336 38.44 13.08 -2.62
N HIS A 337 38.16 13.58 -1.41
CA HIS A 337 36.91 13.37 -0.68
C HIS A 337 35.78 14.28 -1.18
N VAL A 338 35.48 14.21 -2.47
CA VAL A 338 34.41 14.99 -3.11
C VAL A 338 33.13 14.16 -3.28
N ALA A 339 32.02 14.83 -3.58
CA ALA A 339 30.77 14.15 -3.94
C ALA A 339 30.96 13.34 -5.23
N VAL A 340 30.51 12.08 -5.22
CA VAL A 340 30.53 11.18 -6.38
C VAL A 340 29.14 11.02 -6.98
N THR A 341 29.05 10.44 -8.18
CA THR A 341 27.76 10.05 -8.74
C THR A 341 27.34 8.70 -8.18
N LEU A 342 26.19 8.67 -7.48
CA LEU A 342 25.53 7.43 -7.06
C LEU A 342 24.37 7.12 -8.00
N THR A 343 24.33 5.90 -8.52
CA THR A 343 23.23 5.37 -9.33
C THR A 343 22.21 4.73 -8.41
N LEU A 344 20.95 5.19 -8.48
CA LEU A 344 19.85 4.64 -7.70
C LEU A 344 19.23 3.45 -8.43
N TYR A 345 19.00 2.36 -7.70
CA TYR A 345 18.32 1.17 -8.15
C TYR A 345 17.08 0.89 -7.32
N ARG A 346 16.09 0.24 -7.92
CA ARG A 346 14.95 -0.36 -7.23
C ARG A 346 14.77 -1.82 -7.65
N GLN A 347 14.27 -2.64 -6.73
CA GLN A 347 13.89 -4.03 -6.98
C GLN A 347 12.65 -4.40 -6.15
N ILE A 348 12.00 -5.50 -6.48
CA ILE A 348 10.91 -6.09 -5.70
C ILE A 348 11.39 -7.42 -5.14
N GLY A 349 11.36 -7.58 -3.82
CA GLY A 349 11.87 -8.78 -3.14
C GLY A 349 13.29 -9.15 -3.59
N ALA A 350 13.48 -10.42 -3.99
CA ALA A 350 14.73 -10.94 -4.54
C ALA A 350 14.82 -10.84 -6.08
N GLY A 351 13.96 -10.04 -6.70
CA GLY A 351 13.92 -9.83 -8.14
C GLY A 351 15.09 -9.03 -8.69
N PRO A 352 15.13 -8.79 -10.02
CA PRO A 352 16.20 -8.05 -10.66
C PRO A 352 16.22 -6.57 -10.24
N LYS A 353 17.42 -6.02 -10.09
CA LYS A 353 17.63 -4.58 -9.91
C LYS A 353 17.38 -3.83 -11.21
N THR A 354 16.62 -2.75 -11.11
CA THR A 354 16.36 -1.81 -12.21
C THR A 354 16.85 -0.42 -11.84
N GLU A 355 17.53 0.25 -12.76
CA GLU A 355 17.99 1.62 -12.55
C GLU A 355 16.81 2.60 -12.51
N VAL A 356 16.83 3.53 -11.57
CA VAL A 356 15.84 4.60 -11.45
C VAL A 356 16.35 5.82 -12.20
N THR A 357 15.84 6.03 -13.40
CA THR A 357 16.24 7.13 -14.28
C THR A 357 15.36 8.38 -14.11
N GLY A 358 15.85 9.54 -14.55
CA GLY A 358 15.06 10.78 -14.56
C GLY A 358 14.90 11.46 -13.20
N VAL A 359 15.67 11.01 -12.20
CA VAL A 359 15.69 11.57 -10.85
C VAL A 359 17.09 12.09 -10.52
N THR A 360 17.15 13.24 -9.85
CA THR A 360 18.41 13.85 -9.41
C THR A 360 18.35 14.03 -7.89
N PRO A 361 19.33 13.50 -7.13
CA PRO A 361 19.33 13.67 -5.68
C PRO A 361 19.70 15.10 -5.29
N SER A 362 19.21 15.53 -4.14
CA SER A 362 19.83 16.63 -3.39
C SER A 362 21.04 16.09 -2.63
N ILE A 363 22.20 16.76 -2.74
CA ILE A 363 23.47 16.33 -2.12
C ILE A 363 23.86 17.33 -1.03
N VAL A 364 24.23 16.80 0.14
CA VAL A 364 24.71 17.59 1.28
C VAL A 364 26.03 17.01 1.81
N PRO A 365 27.13 17.78 1.85
CA PRO A 365 27.27 19.14 1.32
C PRO A 365 27.21 19.17 -0.21
N ALA A 366 26.72 20.28 -0.78
CA ALA A 366 26.48 20.39 -2.22
C ALA A 366 27.78 20.51 -3.06
N SER A 367 28.90 20.86 -2.43
CA SER A 367 30.21 20.99 -3.06
C SER A 367 31.33 20.98 -2.01
N GLY A 368 32.58 20.88 -2.48
CA GLY A 368 33.77 20.86 -1.63
C GLY A 368 34.17 19.45 -1.20
N THR A 369 35.05 19.37 -0.21
CA THR A 369 35.55 18.12 0.37
C THR A 369 34.87 17.83 1.71
N ALA A 370 34.48 16.57 1.93
CA ALA A 370 33.88 16.11 3.18
C ALA A 370 34.05 14.60 3.35
N SER A 371 34.20 14.14 4.59
CA SER A 371 34.26 12.71 4.90
C SER A 371 32.93 11.98 4.69
N GLU A 372 31.81 12.72 4.65
CA GLU A 372 30.47 12.19 4.40
C GLU A 372 29.66 13.13 3.49
N PHE A 373 28.94 12.53 2.53
CA PHE A 373 27.91 13.19 1.74
C PHE A 373 26.58 12.43 1.88
N THR A 374 25.47 13.14 2.03
CA THR A 374 24.11 12.59 2.05
C THR A 374 23.40 12.91 0.74
N TYR A 375 22.74 11.91 0.16
CA TYR A 375 21.99 11.97 -1.10
C TYR A 375 20.52 11.70 -0.81
N THR A 376 19.64 12.61 -1.19
CA THR A 376 18.19 12.46 -0.99
C THR A 376 17.46 12.51 -2.33
N TRP A 377 16.83 11.40 -2.71
CA TRP A 377 15.89 11.34 -3.82
C TRP A 377 14.46 11.40 -3.29
N SER A 378 13.72 12.44 -3.65
CA SER A 378 12.34 12.65 -3.20
C SER A 378 11.32 12.20 -4.25
N ASN A 379 10.07 12.04 -3.82
CA ASN A 379 8.91 11.74 -4.67
C ASN A 379 9.01 10.40 -5.42
N LEU A 380 9.65 9.41 -4.81
CA LEU A 380 9.78 8.07 -5.38
C LEU A 380 8.56 7.22 -5.02
N PRO A 381 8.07 6.35 -5.92
CA PRO A 381 6.98 5.44 -5.58
C PRO A 381 7.42 4.45 -4.49
N LYS A 382 6.61 4.28 -3.45
CA LYS A 382 6.82 3.26 -2.42
C LYS A 382 6.66 1.84 -2.96
N THR A 383 5.75 1.66 -3.91
CA THR A 383 5.32 0.35 -4.43
C THR A 383 5.22 0.37 -5.94
N ASP A 384 5.18 -0.81 -6.54
CA ASP A 384 4.78 -0.97 -7.93
C ASP A 384 3.25 -0.92 -8.09
N LYS A 385 2.74 -1.14 -9.30
CA LYS A 385 1.29 -1.08 -9.59
C LYS A 385 0.48 -2.20 -8.92
N PHE A 386 1.12 -3.32 -8.57
CA PHE A 386 0.51 -4.45 -7.87
C PHE A 386 0.49 -4.22 -6.34
N GLY A 387 1.19 -3.19 -5.86
CA GLY A 387 1.30 -2.86 -4.45
C GLY A 387 2.51 -3.48 -3.77
N ASP A 388 3.40 -4.12 -4.53
CA ASP A 388 4.62 -4.70 -4.01
C ASP A 388 5.64 -3.60 -3.67
N LEU A 389 6.24 -3.68 -2.48
CA LEU A 389 7.19 -2.68 -1.99
C LEU A 389 8.47 -2.65 -2.83
N TYR A 390 8.89 -1.44 -3.20
CA TYR A 390 10.21 -1.24 -3.77
C TYR A 390 11.28 -1.22 -2.69
N ILE A 391 12.34 -1.99 -2.91
CA ILE A 391 13.59 -1.93 -2.17
C ILE A 391 14.55 -1.07 -2.98
N TYR A 392 14.97 0.06 -2.40
CA TYR A 392 15.90 0.98 -3.02
C TYR A 392 17.34 0.75 -2.55
N THR A 393 18.29 0.75 -3.48
CA THR A 393 19.73 0.65 -3.19
C THR A 393 20.51 1.58 -4.10
N VAL A 394 21.75 1.90 -3.75
CA VAL A 394 22.64 2.73 -4.57
C VAL A 394 23.91 1.97 -4.95
N ASP A 395 24.54 2.38 -6.03
CA ASP A 395 25.90 1.95 -6.38
C ASP A 395 26.74 3.12 -6.90
N GLU A 396 28.05 3.07 -6.62
CA GLU A 396 29.07 3.93 -7.22
C GLU A 396 29.77 3.14 -8.32
N LEU A 397 29.36 3.35 -9.57
CA LEU A 397 29.85 2.57 -10.71
C LEU A 397 31.33 2.84 -11.03
N THR A 398 31.80 4.05 -10.71
CA THR A 398 33.18 4.47 -10.97
C THR A 398 33.86 4.80 -9.64
N VAL A 399 34.69 3.89 -9.17
CA VAL A 399 35.46 4.07 -7.93
C VAL A 399 36.77 4.80 -8.25
N PRO A 400 37.11 5.89 -7.51
CA PRO A 400 38.37 6.59 -7.68
C PRO A 400 39.59 5.69 -7.49
N THR A 401 40.62 5.93 -8.30
CA THR A 401 41.88 5.18 -8.25
C THR A 401 42.49 5.25 -6.85
N GLY A 402 42.98 4.11 -6.34
CA GLY A 402 43.57 4.05 -5.00
C GLY A 402 42.57 3.82 -3.86
N TYR A 403 41.30 3.59 -4.16
CA TYR A 403 40.27 3.24 -3.18
C TYR A 403 39.64 1.86 -3.46
N ASP A 404 39.19 1.20 -2.40
CA ASP A 404 38.28 0.06 -2.46
C ASP A 404 36.87 0.51 -2.04
N LYS A 405 35.86 0.06 -2.77
CA LYS A 405 34.44 0.33 -2.49
C LYS A 405 33.84 -0.79 -1.66
N SER A 406 33.03 -0.41 -0.68
CA SER A 406 32.10 -1.30 0.01
C SER A 406 30.71 -0.66 0.09
N ILE A 407 29.68 -1.49 0.17
CA ILE A 407 28.28 -1.05 0.31
C ILE A 407 27.71 -1.73 1.55
N SER A 408 26.94 -1.00 2.35
CA SER A 408 26.21 -1.53 3.50
C SER A 408 25.18 -2.59 3.10
N GLU A 409 24.71 -3.37 4.06
CA GLU A 409 23.74 -4.44 3.85
C GLU A 409 22.39 -3.93 3.31
N ASP A 410 21.95 -2.76 3.79
CA ASP A 410 20.76 -2.05 3.29
C ASP A 410 20.94 -1.47 1.88
N GLY A 411 22.16 -1.50 1.34
CA GLY A 411 22.50 -0.96 0.04
C GLY A 411 22.47 0.57 -0.06
N LEU A 412 22.38 1.31 1.05
CA LEU A 412 22.20 2.76 1.07
C LEU A 412 23.42 3.55 1.57
N THR A 413 24.49 2.89 1.98
CA THR A 413 25.77 3.55 2.34
C THR A 413 26.90 2.99 1.48
N VAL A 414 27.55 3.86 0.72
CA VAL A 414 28.74 3.55 -0.07
C VAL A 414 29.97 4.10 0.61
N THR A 415 30.95 3.25 0.90
CA THR A 415 32.20 3.64 1.57
C THR A 415 33.39 3.38 0.66
N ASN A 416 34.17 4.44 0.40
CA ASN A 416 35.47 4.32 -0.26
C ASN A 416 36.55 4.35 0.81
N ARG A 417 37.28 3.24 0.94
CA ARG A 417 38.42 3.10 1.85
C ARG A 417 39.71 3.22 1.06
N SER A 418 40.60 4.12 1.45
CA SER A 418 41.90 4.28 0.80
C SER A 418 42.70 2.98 0.92
N LYS A 419 43.32 2.58 -0.18
CA LYS A 419 44.28 1.48 -0.20
C LYS A 419 45.53 1.88 0.58
N ILE A 420 46.31 0.89 0.94
CA ILE A 420 47.57 1.06 1.65
C ILE A 420 48.72 0.52 0.80
N SER A 421 49.91 1.08 0.98
CA SER A 421 51.14 0.70 0.30
C SER A 421 52.30 0.57 1.29
N SER A 422 53.48 0.23 0.77
CA SER A 422 54.71 0.15 1.52
C SER A 422 55.77 1.11 0.98
N PHE A 423 56.78 1.40 1.79
CA PHE A 423 57.89 2.29 1.46
C PHE A 423 59.23 1.69 1.82
N GLN A 424 60.24 1.90 0.97
CA GLN A 424 61.64 1.59 1.26
C GLN A 424 62.57 2.69 0.71
N LEU A 425 63.55 3.08 1.52
CA LEU A 425 64.58 4.03 1.11
C LEU A 425 65.87 3.26 0.75
N THR A 426 66.52 3.67 -0.34
CA THR A 426 67.88 3.26 -0.69
C THR A 426 68.82 4.45 -0.54
N LYS A 427 69.95 4.24 0.13
CA LYS A 427 70.97 5.25 0.37
C LYS A 427 72.20 4.95 -0.47
N THR A 428 72.65 5.95 -1.23
CA THR A 428 73.87 5.84 -2.04
C THR A 428 74.82 7.02 -1.82
N GLY A 429 76.06 6.90 -2.32
CA GLY A 429 76.91 8.04 -2.64
C GLY A 429 76.47 8.71 -3.94
N VAL A 430 77.04 9.88 -4.24
CA VAL A 430 76.86 10.55 -5.55
C VAL A 430 77.34 9.71 -6.74
N ASP A 431 78.23 8.75 -6.48
CA ASP A 431 78.76 7.77 -7.44
C ASP A 431 77.88 6.52 -7.58
N GLY A 432 76.78 6.43 -6.83
CA GLY A 432 75.83 5.32 -6.84
C GLY A 432 76.20 4.14 -5.93
N VAL A 433 77.29 4.23 -5.15
CA VAL A 433 77.67 3.17 -4.21
C VAL A 433 76.68 3.10 -3.05
N GLU A 434 76.17 1.91 -2.73
CA GLU A 434 75.23 1.68 -1.61
C GLU A 434 75.88 1.94 -0.25
N LEU A 435 75.19 2.68 0.64
CA LEU A 435 75.73 3.13 1.92
C LEU A 435 74.94 2.60 3.12
N ALA A 436 75.65 1.88 4.00
CA ALA A 436 75.11 1.39 5.27
C ALA A 436 75.26 2.40 6.40
N GLY A 437 74.39 2.30 7.41
CA GLY A 437 74.49 3.04 8.67
C GLY A 437 73.90 4.46 8.65
N ALA A 438 73.21 4.87 7.57
CA ALA A 438 72.38 6.07 7.62
C ALA A 438 71.14 5.81 8.48
N GLU A 439 70.75 6.79 9.31
CA GLU A 439 69.50 6.74 10.07
C GLU A 439 68.56 7.86 9.64
N PHE A 440 67.27 7.54 9.42
CA PHE A 440 66.24 8.51 9.06
C PHE A 440 65.03 8.46 9.99
N ASP A 441 64.44 9.62 10.24
CA ASP A 441 63.08 9.75 10.76
C ASP A 441 62.11 9.94 9.58
N LEU A 442 61.02 9.15 9.57
CA LEU A 442 59.95 9.24 8.59
C LEU A 442 58.81 10.11 9.13
N TYR A 443 58.28 11.00 8.30
CA TYR A 443 57.17 11.87 8.63
C TYR A 443 56.08 11.80 7.56
N ARG A 444 54.81 11.80 7.97
CA ARG A 444 53.67 12.15 7.11
C ARG A 444 53.55 13.66 7.08
N GLU A 445 53.46 14.26 5.90
CA GLU A 445 53.19 15.69 5.77
C GLU A 445 51.77 16.01 6.26
N VAL A 446 51.65 17.09 7.01
CA VAL A 446 50.37 17.56 7.58
C VAL A 446 50.31 19.08 7.53
N GLU A 447 49.11 19.65 7.71
CA GLU A 447 48.98 21.09 7.88
C GLU A 447 49.58 21.58 9.20
N SER A 448 50.00 22.85 9.24
CA SER A 448 50.59 23.49 10.43
C SER A 448 49.67 23.55 11.65
N THR A 449 48.37 23.39 11.44
CA THR A 449 47.32 23.38 12.47
C THR A 449 47.13 22.01 13.12
N THR A 450 47.74 20.96 12.57
CA THR A 450 47.58 19.59 13.05
C THR A 450 48.24 19.41 14.42
N PRO A 451 47.54 18.83 15.42
CA PRO A 451 48.13 18.55 16.72
C PRO A 451 49.41 17.70 16.58
N PHE A 452 50.46 18.08 17.31
CA PHE A 452 51.78 17.41 17.31
C PHE A 452 52.59 17.51 16.01
N ALA A 453 52.18 18.36 15.05
CA ALA A 453 52.98 18.63 13.87
C ALA A 453 54.34 19.26 14.24
N VAL A 454 55.41 18.75 13.63
CA VAL A 454 56.78 19.26 13.78
C VAL A 454 57.16 20.02 12.51
N ALA A 455 57.71 21.22 12.68
CA ALA A 455 58.13 22.11 11.59
C ALA A 455 59.58 21.86 11.18
N PHE A 456 59.85 21.82 9.88
CA PHE A 456 61.18 21.69 9.30
C PHE A 456 61.39 22.71 8.17
N ASN A 457 62.59 23.26 8.07
CA ASN A 457 62.92 24.21 7.01
C ASN A 457 63.20 23.45 5.71
N LEU A 458 62.70 23.93 4.58
CA LEU A 458 62.99 23.39 3.26
C LEU A 458 64.23 24.07 2.63
N GLU A 459 64.90 23.35 1.74
CA GLU A 459 65.96 23.90 0.91
C GLU A 459 65.39 25.03 0.03
N GLY A 460 66.02 26.22 0.06
CA GLY A 460 65.53 27.40 -0.68
C GLY A 460 64.48 28.26 0.04
N GLY A 461 64.08 27.89 1.27
CA GLY A 461 63.18 28.67 2.12
C GLY A 461 61.73 28.17 2.09
N GLY A 462 61.07 28.22 3.25
CA GLY A 462 59.75 27.63 3.48
C GLY A 462 59.77 26.66 4.67
N ILE A 463 58.59 26.25 5.13
CA ILE A 463 58.44 25.32 6.26
C ILE A 463 57.50 24.19 5.83
N ILE A 464 57.95 22.94 6.00
CA ILE A 464 57.12 21.74 5.90
C ILE A 464 56.78 21.25 7.31
N TYR A 465 55.55 20.75 7.49
CA TYR A 465 55.09 20.22 8.77
C TYR A 465 54.81 18.74 8.65
N GLY A 466 55.19 17.96 9.65
CA GLY A 466 54.94 16.53 9.63
C GLY A 466 54.73 15.89 10.98
N ILE A 467 54.04 14.75 10.99
CA ILE A 467 53.91 13.86 12.15
C ILE A 467 54.83 12.67 11.94
N ARG A 468 55.67 12.40 12.94
CA ARG A 468 56.64 11.30 12.89
C ARG A 468 55.91 9.96 12.87
N ILE A 469 56.31 9.09 11.94
CA ILE A 469 55.85 7.70 11.84
C ILE A 469 56.96 6.82 12.42
N PRO A 470 56.79 6.29 13.65
CA PRO A 470 57.77 5.38 14.22
C PRO A 470 57.77 4.08 13.42
N THR A 471 58.96 3.60 13.10
CA THR A 471 59.13 2.31 12.41
C THR A 471 59.29 1.17 13.41
N ALA A 472 59.26 -0.07 12.92
CA ALA A 472 59.46 -1.26 13.76
C ALA A 472 60.89 -1.41 14.35
N ALA A 473 61.83 -0.51 14.02
CA ALA A 473 63.17 -0.55 14.61
C ALA A 473 63.14 -0.14 16.10
N PRO A 474 64.07 -0.65 16.94
CA PRO A 474 64.10 -0.34 18.37
C PRO A 474 64.19 1.14 18.74
N ASN A 475 64.77 1.97 17.87
CA ASN A 475 64.86 3.44 18.00
C ASN A 475 63.76 4.18 17.23
N GLY A 476 62.85 3.45 16.58
CA GLY A 476 61.78 3.97 15.72
C GLY A 476 62.26 4.58 14.40
N ARG A 477 63.53 4.43 14.02
CA ARG A 477 64.15 5.03 12.82
C ARG A 477 64.31 4.05 11.68
N LEU A 478 64.33 4.56 10.46
CA LEU A 478 64.80 3.80 9.30
C LEU A 478 66.31 3.72 9.35
N ILE A 479 66.90 2.53 9.12
CA ILE A 479 68.35 2.34 9.16
C ILE A 479 68.79 1.60 7.91
N THR A 480 69.79 2.12 7.20
CA THR A 480 70.28 1.47 5.98
C THR A 480 71.22 0.31 6.29
N GLY A 481 70.92 -0.86 5.74
CA GLY A 481 71.74 -2.06 5.86
C GLY A 481 72.95 -2.07 4.92
N ALA A 482 73.68 -3.18 4.90
CA ALA A 482 74.85 -3.37 4.04
C ALA A 482 74.57 -3.26 2.53
N ASN A 483 73.30 -3.39 2.13
CA ASN A 483 72.80 -3.22 0.76
C ASN A 483 72.28 -1.79 0.49
N GLY A 484 72.60 -0.83 1.35
CA GLY A 484 72.11 0.55 1.25
C GLY A 484 70.61 0.73 1.50
N LYS A 485 69.82 -0.33 1.70
CA LYS A 485 68.36 -0.24 1.85
C LYS A 485 67.91 -0.22 3.30
N THR A 486 66.81 0.48 3.57
CA THR A 486 66.13 0.45 4.87
C THR A 486 65.21 -0.76 5.02
N GLN A 487 64.69 -0.98 6.23
CA GLN A 487 63.50 -1.81 6.40
C GLN A 487 62.32 -1.26 5.58
N ILE A 488 61.41 -2.16 5.19
CA ILE A 488 60.15 -1.79 4.54
C ILE A 488 59.19 -1.28 5.61
N VAL A 489 58.56 -0.13 5.34
CA VAL A 489 57.45 0.40 6.13
C VAL A 489 56.16 0.05 5.42
N GLU A 490 55.31 -0.76 6.04
CA GLU A 490 54.03 -1.21 5.48
C GLU A 490 52.87 -0.33 5.96
N ASN A 491 51.70 -0.52 5.34
CA ASN A 491 50.42 0.09 5.74
C ASN A 491 50.39 1.62 5.68
N LEU A 492 51.08 2.21 4.71
CA LEU A 492 51.07 3.65 4.46
C LEU A 492 49.91 4.02 3.54
N GLU A 493 49.09 4.98 3.97
CA GLU A 493 48.03 5.56 3.14
C GLU A 493 48.62 6.44 2.04
N ALA A 494 47.84 6.66 0.98
CA ALA A 494 48.15 7.63 -0.06
C ALA A 494 48.35 9.02 0.56
N GLY A 495 49.46 9.68 0.23
CA GLY A 495 49.81 10.92 0.92
C GLY A 495 51.20 11.39 0.57
N ASP A 496 51.49 12.60 1.02
CA ASP A 496 52.80 13.22 0.90
C ASP A 496 53.56 13.03 2.24
N TYR A 497 54.82 12.65 2.13
CA TYR A 497 55.68 12.22 3.23
C TYR A 497 57.07 12.83 3.02
N PHE A 498 57.88 12.80 4.06
CA PHE A 498 59.29 13.15 3.95
C PHE A 498 60.13 12.39 4.95
N VAL A 499 61.41 12.20 4.61
CA VAL A 499 62.42 11.69 5.54
C VAL A 499 63.39 12.78 5.93
N ILE A 500 63.93 12.66 7.15
CA ILE A 500 65.02 13.51 7.64
C ILE A 500 66.17 12.60 8.00
N GLU A 501 67.34 12.84 7.40
CA GLU A 501 68.56 12.14 7.79
C GLU A 501 69.02 12.65 9.16
N ILE A 502 69.13 11.74 10.12
CA ILE A 502 69.57 12.04 11.49
C ILE A 502 71.04 11.66 11.69
N VAL A 503 71.47 10.60 11.00
CA VAL A 503 72.86 10.12 11.02
C VAL A 503 73.27 9.83 9.59
N ALA A 504 74.33 10.49 9.13
CA ALA A 504 74.94 10.23 7.83
C ALA A 504 75.77 8.94 7.88
N PRO A 505 75.92 8.22 6.75
CA PRO A 505 76.90 7.15 6.63
C PRO A 505 78.32 7.62 6.99
N GLU A 506 79.15 6.69 7.48
CA GLU A 506 80.54 7.00 7.83
C GLU A 506 81.30 7.58 6.62
N GLY A 507 81.92 8.76 6.80
CA GLY A 507 82.67 9.43 5.74
C GLY A 507 81.82 10.30 4.80
N TYR A 508 80.52 10.47 5.05
CA TYR A 508 79.61 11.29 4.24
C TYR A 508 79.06 12.48 5.02
N LEU A 509 78.64 13.53 4.30
CA LEU A 509 77.95 14.68 4.86
C LEU A 509 76.50 14.34 5.23
N LEU A 510 75.98 14.96 6.28
CA LEU A 510 74.58 14.87 6.69
C LEU A 510 73.71 15.72 5.78
N HIS A 511 72.62 15.15 5.29
CA HIS A 511 71.64 15.88 4.51
C HIS A 511 70.85 16.85 5.41
N GLU A 512 70.93 18.15 5.14
CA GLU A 512 70.44 19.21 6.06
C GLU A 512 68.93 19.48 5.98
N TYR A 513 68.28 19.11 4.88
CA TYR A 513 66.87 19.44 4.61
C TYR A 513 65.96 18.18 4.52
N PRO A 514 64.65 18.31 4.77
CA PRO A 514 63.70 17.22 4.53
C PRO A 514 63.69 16.78 3.07
N ILE A 515 63.57 15.48 2.83
CA ILE A 515 63.49 14.89 1.49
C ILE A 515 62.05 14.44 1.25
N PRO A 516 61.24 15.21 0.49
CA PRO A 516 59.84 14.88 0.26
C PRO A 516 59.68 13.76 -0.77
N PHE A 517 58.62 12.97 -0.59
CA PHE A 517 58.19 11.94 -1.52
C PHE A 517 56.69 11.67 -1.35
N THR A 518 56.07 11.03 -2.33
CA THR A 518 54.64 10.69 -2.30
C THR A 518 54.48 9.18 -2.23
N ILE A 519 53.58 8.70 -1.38
CA ILE A 519 53.11 7.31 -1.41
C ILE A 519 52.00 7.21 -2.45
N ASP A 520 52.30 6.50 -3.54
CA ASP A 520 51.30 6.06 -4.51
C ASP A 520 50.81 4.67 -4.12
N VAL A 521 49.53 4.56 -3.78
CA VAL A 521 48.89 3.30 -3.37
C VAL A 521 48.54 2.38 -4.54
N THR A 522 48.75 2.83 -5.77
CA THR A 522 48.72 1.95 -6.95
C THR A 522 50.01 1.13 -7.10
N ILE A 523 51.07 1.53 -6.40
CA ILE A 523 52.37 0.84 -6.35
C ILE A 523 52.44 0.05 -5.05
N THR A 524 52.86 -1.22 -5.10
CA THR A 524 52.96 -2.08 -3.89
C THR A 524 54.09 -1.66 -2.96
N LEU A 525 55.21 -1.20 -3.53
CA LEU A 525 56.38 -0.72 -2.81
C LEU A 525 56.89 0.57 -3.46
N ASN A 526 56.75 1.68 -2.75
CA ASN A 526 57.31 2.96 -3.13
C ASN A 526 58.79 3.00 -2.74
N GLU A 527 59.67 3.19 -3.71
CA GLU A 527 61.13 3.27 -3.50
C GLU A 527 61.63 4.67 -3.80
N ILE A 528 62.48 5.21 -2.92
CA ILE A 528 63.25 6.43 -3.19
C ILE A 528 64.75 6.15 -3.02
N THR A 529 65.58 6.88 -3.76
CA THR A 529 67.03 6.85 -3.60
C THR A 529 67.54 8.19 -3.12
N VAL A 530 68.32 8.19 -2.03
CA VAL A 530 68.92 9.38 -1.43
C VAL A 530 70.44 9.29 -1.51
N SER A 531 71.06 10.17 -2.29
CA SER A 531 72.52 10.27 -2.44
C SER A 531 73.15 11.20 -1.39
N ASN A 532 74.32 10.86 -0.83
CA ASN A 532 75.13 11.78 -0.02
C ASN A 532 76.46 12.11 -0.69
N GLU A 533 76.94 13.30 -0.39
CA GLU A 533 78.29 13.75 -0.74
C GLU A 533 79.30 13.25 0.29
N GLU A 534 80.49 12.87 -0.16
CA GLU A 534 81.59 12.50 0.74
C GLU A 534 81.99 13.70 1.60
N ALA A 535 82.20 13.47 2.89
CA ALA A 535 82.74 14.48 3.77
C ALA A 535 84.16 14.82 3.33
N PRO A 536 84.53 16.11 3.19
CA PRO A 536 85.88 16.48 2.84
C PRO A 536 86.84 15.92 3.89
N MET A 537 87.83 15.13 3.45
CA MET A 537 88.90 14.66 4.33
C MET A 537 89.65 15.86 4.89
N ILE A 538 89.27 16.31 6.09
CA ILE A 538 90.15 17.16 6.88
C ILE A 538 91.29 16.22 7.30
N PRO A 539 92.56 16.48 6.93
CA PRO A 539 93.65 15.63 7.40
C PRO A 539 93.60 15.64 8.92
N ALA A 540 93.35 14.47 9.51
CA ALA A 540 93.45 14.29 10.95
C ALA A 540 94.81 14.82 11.40
N THR A 541 94.83 15.89 12.19
CA THR A 541 96.06 16.48 12.76
C THR A 541 96.61 15.62 13.90
N GLY A 542 96.65 14.30 13.68
CA GLY A 542 97.28 13.26 14.48
C GLY A 542 98.16 12.31 13.66
N GLY A 543 98.50 12.64 12.41
CA GLY A 543 99.39 11.85 11.56
C GLY A 543 100.79 12.45 11.41
N MET A 544 101.81 11.61 11.62
CA MET A 544 103.28 11.68 11.34
C MET A 544 104.08 12.99 11.55
N GLY A 545 103.51 14.18 11.37
CA GLY A 545 104.13 15.47 11.67
C GLY A 545 104.26 15.77 13.16
N THR A 546 103.36 15.24 14.01
CA THR A 546 103.42 15.39 15.47
C THR A 546 104.60 14.63 16.10
N MET A 547 105.00 13.47 15.55
CA MET A 547 106.20 12.76 16.01
C MET A 547 107.48 13.60 15.89
N LEU A 548 107.61 14.41 14.82
CA LEU A 548 108.74 15.34 14.66
C LEU A 548 108.77 16.39 15.78
N PHE A 549 107.62 16.95 16.16
CA PHE A 549 107.53 17.94 17.23
C PHE A 549 107.63 17.33 18.64
N THR A 550 107.20 16.07 18.85
CA THR A 550 107.39 15.36 20.13
C THR A 550 108.85 14.95 20.32
N ILE A 551 109.53 14.46 19.27
CA ILE A 551 110.98 14.16 19.31
C ILE A 551 111.79 15.44 19.52
N LEU A 552 111.41 16.54 18.84
CA LEU A 552 112.02 17.85 19.04
C LEU A 552 111.78 18.36 20.48
N GLY A 553 110.58 18.18 21.02
CA GLY A 553 110.21 18.55 22.39
C GLY A 553 110.97 17.75 23.47
N ILE A 554 111.14 16.44 23.27
CA ILE A 554 111.98 15.58 24.12
C ILE A 554 113.46 16.00 24.01
N GLY A 555 113.93 16.33 22.81
CA GLY A 555 115.28 16.84 22.57
C GLY A 555 115.55 18.18 23.27
N ILE A 556 114.60 19.11 23.24
CA ILE A 556 114.67 20.40 23.95
C ILE A 556 114.63 20.18 25.47
N MET A 557 113.79 19.27 25.98
CA MET A 557 113.77 18.92 27.41
C MET A 557 115.07 18.26 27.87
N GLY A 558 115.65 17.36 27.07
CA GLY A 558 116.95 16.75 27.34
C GLY A 558 118.11 17.77 27.32
N GLY A 559 118.09 18.70 26.36
CA GLY A 559 119.06 19.80 26.27
C GLY A 559 118.96 20.79 27.45
N ALA A 560 117.75 21.12 27.90
CA ALA A 560 117.52 21.97 29.07
C ALA A 560 117.97 21.31 30.38
N LEU A 561 117.75 19.99 30.54
CA LEU A 561 118.23 19.22 31.70
C LEU A 561 119.77 19.06 31.72
N PHE A 562 120.41 18.92 30.55
CA PHE A 562 121.88 18.91 30.44
C PHE A 562 122.49 20.31 30.69
N GLY A 563 121.84 21.37 30.23
CA GLY A 563 122.19 22.77 30.51
C GLY A 563 122.09 23.11 32.01
N PHE A 564 121.05 22.63 32.69
CA PHE A 564 120.88 22.82 34.14
C PHE A 564 121.92 22.06 35.00
N LYS A 565 122.54 20.99 34.48
CA LYS A 565 123.61 20.26 35.19
C LYS A 565 125.02 20.79 34.93
N LYS A 566 125.22 21.61 33.87
CA LYS A 566 126.54 22.18 33.51
C LYS A 566 126.72 23.65 33.93
N HIS A 567 125.66 24.37 34.32
CA HIS A 567 125.73 25.80 34.64
C HIS A 567 125.68 26.15 36.14
N ASN A 568 126.06 25.23 37.03
CA ASN A 568 126.09 25.47 38.48
C ASN A 568 127.52 25.56 39.09
N HIS A 569 128.52 25.94 38.28
CA HIS A 569 129.80 26.44 38.80
C HIS A 569 130.17 27.75 38.10
N ASN A 570 130.34 28.79 38.93
CA ASN A 570 130.98 30.09 38.71
C ASN A 570 130.10 31.30 38.33
N ASN A 571 129.96 32.14 39.36
CA ASN A 571 129.75 33.60 39.42
C ASN A 571 128.32 34.11 39.25
N ARG A 572 127.61 34.46 40.35
CA ARG A 572 127.72 35.67 41.20
C ARG A 572 127.67 36.99 40.43
N GLY A 573 126.49 37.63 40.40
CA GLY A 573 126.35 39.08 40.20
C GLY A 573 124.98 39.59 39.74
N LYS A 574 124.15 40.00 40.72
CA LYS A 574 122.97 40.92 40.64
C LYS A 574 121.65 40.43 40.02
N GLY A 575 120.64 40.30 40.90
CA GLY A 575 119.46 41.19 40.88
C GLY A 575 118.18 40.77 40.15
N GLU A 576 117.19 40.36 40.95
CA GLU A 576 115.72 40.51 40.78
C GLU A 576 114.86 39.49 39.98
N ASN A 577 113.80 39.05 40.67
CA ASN A 577 112.52 38.48 40.22
C ASN A 577 112.42 36.98 39.91
N ILE A 578 112.41 36.21 41.00
CA ILE A 578 111.81 34.88 41.14
C ILE A 578 110.29 35.03 41.35
N MET A 579 109.50 34.16 40.69
CA MET A 579 108.04 33.94 40.73
C MET A 579 107.16 34.70 39.73
N LYS A 580 106.80 34.02 38.64
CA LYS A 580 105.42 33.93 38.09
C LYS A 580 105.16 32.75 37.14
N GLY A 581 106.11 31.81 36.95
CA GLY A 581 105.90 30.50 36.30
C GLY A 581 105.07 29.49 37.11
N ARG A 582 104.60 29.85 38.31
CA ARG A 582 103.83 28.98 39.22
C ARG A 582 102.32 28.92 38.95
N LYS A 583 101.77 29.78 38.07
CA LYS A 583 100.33 29.78 37.72
C LYS A 583 99.99 29.03 36.43
N PHE A 584 100.98 28.71 35.61
CA PHE A 584 100.78 27.98 34.34
C PHE A 584 100.71 26.46 34.55
N PHE A 585 101.42 25.93 35.54
CA PHE A 585 101.52 24.49 35.81
C PHE A 585 100.31 23.90 36.56
N THR A 586 99.54 24.73 37.28
CA THR A 586 98.37 24.29 38.05
C THR A 586 97.11 24.15 37.19
N LEU A 587 97.06 24.82 36.03
CA LEU A 587 95.93 24.78 35.10
C LEU A 587 95.95 23.53 34.18
N MET A 588 97.13 22.96 33.93
CA MET A 588 97.30 21.74 33.11
C MET A 588 97.01 20.45 33.90
N PHE A 589 97.07 20.49 35.23
CA PHE A 589 96.88 19.31 36.09
C PHE A 589 95.39 19.01 36.37
N THR A 590 94.51 20.01 36.26
CA THR A 590 93.06 19.88 36.50
C THR A 590 92.28 19.36 35.29
N ILE A 591 92.76 19.56 34.07
CA ILE A 591 92.09 19.08 32.84
C ILE A 591 92.28 17.56 32.67
N LEU A 592 93.31 16.98 33.30
CA LEU A 592 93.64 15.55 33.21
C LEU A 592 92.74 14.66 34.10
N VAL A 593 92.02 15.23 35.07
CA VAL A 593 91.24 14.48 36.08
C VAL A 593 89.76 14.29 35.69
N LEU A 594 89.28 14.94 34.62
CA LEU A 594 87.87 14.85 34.21
C LEU A 594 87.55 13.73 33.20
N PHE A 595 88.53 12.90 32.82
CA PHE A 595 88.41 11.92 31.74
C PHE A 595 88.37 10.44 32.18
N VAL A 596 88.15 10.15 33.46
CA VAL A 596 88.18 8.77 33.98
C VAL A 596 87.00 8.48 34.92
N PHE A 597 85.90 7.91 34.38
CA PHE A 597 84.88 7.02 34.99
C PHE A 597 83.81 6.78 33.88
N VAL A 598 83.68 5.68 33.10
CA VAL A 598 83.50 4.22 33.34
C VAL A 598 82.25 3.93 34.21
N ALA A 599 81.24 3.10 33.90
CA ALA A 599 80.70 2.33 32.76
C ALA A 599 79.31 1.71 33.20
N PRO A 600 78.60 0.88 32.40
CA PRO A 600 77.15 0.57 32.44
C PRO A 600 76.78 -0.79 33.11
N SER A 601 75.48 -1.21 33.13
CA SER A 601 75.05 -2.65 33.19
C SER A 601 73.52 -2.96 33.06
N ILE A 602 73.17 -3.82 32.07
CA ILE A 602 72.34 -5.09 32.09
C ILE A 602 70.80 -4.96 32.37
N ALA A 603 69.80 -5.61 31.73
CA ALA A 603 69.61 -7.01 31.25
C ALA A 603 68.45 -7.19 30.22
N SER A 604 68.48 -8.32 29.50
CA SER A 604 67.52 -8.85 28.49
C SER A 604 66.33 -9.65 29.07
N ALA A 605 65.27 -9.87 28.26
CA ALA A 605 64.67 -11.21 28.02
C ALA A 605 63.60 -11.20 26.90
N THR A 606 63.53 -12.30 26.15
CA THR A 606 62.72 -12.62 24.96
C THR A 606 61.73 -13.76 25.29
N THR A 607 60.56 -13.87 24.59
CA THR A 607 60.05 -15.08 23.87
C THR A 607 58.55 -15.03 23.51
N THR A 608 58.23 -15.43 22.27
CA THR A 608 56.94 -15.84 21.61
C THR A 608 56.88 -17.39 21.46
N PRO A 609 55.93 -18.14 20.79
CA PRO A 609 54.60 -17.86 20.14
C PRO A 609 53.49 -19.00 20.23
N THR A 610 52.38 -18.83 19.46
CA THR A 610 51.41 -19.82 18.84
C THR A 610 50.26 -20.41 19.70
N SER A 611 49.04 -20.82 19.25
CA SER A 611 48.44 -21.22 17.94
C SER A 611 46.87 -21.22 17.95
N ASN A 612 46.25 -21.23 16.77
CA ASN A 612 44.81 -21.34 16.38
C ASN A 612 44.08 -22.67 16.81
N PRO A 613 42.71 -22.77 16.82
CA PRO A 613 41.95 -23.25 15.64
C PRO A 613 40.48 -22.75 15.44
N ARG A 614 39.97 -22.87 14.19
CA ARG A 614 38.54 -22.84 13.70
C ARG A 614 38.00 -24.31 13.66
N PRO A 615 36.75 -24.70 13.24
CA PRO A 615 35.45 -24.05 12.94
C PRO A 615 34.24 -24.78 13.64
N PRO A 616 32.93 -24.60 13.32
CA PRO A 616 32.28 -24.98 12.05
C PRO A 616 31.15 -24.04 11.55
N LEU A 617 30.73 -24.35 10.34
CA LEU A 617 29.67 -23.77 9.52
C LEU A 617 28.35 -24.52 9.79
N HIS A 618 27.23 -23.80 9.95
CA HIS A 618 25.84 -24.25 9.69
C HIS A 618 25.04 -22.99 9.36
N SER A 619 24.57 -22.73 8.14
CA SER A 619 23.58 -23.43 7.29
C SER A 619 22.14 -23.29 7.81
N GLY A 620 21.45 -22.26 7.30
CA GLY A 620 20.02 -22.33 6.98
C GLY A 620 19.07 -21.66 7.94
N GLU A 621 19.08 -20.33 8.00
CA GLU A 621 17.91 -19.54 8.42
C GLU A 621 17.80 -18.32 7.49
N THR A 622 16.60 -18.01 7.02
CA THR A 622 16.31 -16.82 6.21
C THR A 622 16.35 -15.60 7.11
N ASP A 623 17.36 -14.76 6.91
CA ASP A 623 17.53 -13.51 7.63
C ASP A 623 16.37 -12.55 7.34
N VAL A 624 15.74 -12.03 8.40
CA VAL A 624 15.00 -10.77 8.35
C VAL A 624 16.00 -9.67 8.68
N THR A 625 16.45 -8.93 7.67
CA THR A 625 17.36 -7.80 7.87
C THR A 625 16.56 -6.60 8.40
N ILE A 626 16.74 -6.26 9.68
CA ILE A 626 16.31 -4.97 10.24
C ILE A 626 17.45 -3.99 9.99
N HIS A 627 17.27 -3.06 9.05
CA HIS A 627 18.36 -2.24 8.50
C HIS A 627 18.96 -1.24 9.50
N LYS A 628 18.18 -0.74 10.47
CA LYS A 628 18.66 0.10 11.59
C LYS A 628 17.52 0.35 12.59
N MET A 629 17.80 0.36 13.90
CA MET A 629 16.85 0.85 14.91
C MET A 629 17.17 2.30 15.27
N GLU A 630 16.26 3.23 15.00
CA GLU A 630 16.38 4.62 15.46
C GLU A 630 15.30 4.94 16.50
N LEU A 631 15.64 5.79 17.49
CA LEU A 631 14.70 6.31 18.47
C LEU A 631 14.06 7.58 17.91
N PHE A 632 12.78 7.52 17.54
CA PHE A 632 12.07 8.69 17.04
C PHE A 632 11.51 9.52 18.20
N GLU A 633 11.85 10.80 18.28
CA GLU A 633 11.20 11.76 19.18
C GLU A 633 10.00 12.39 18.47
N ASP A 634 8.78 12.13 18.96
CA ASP A 634 7.58 12.82 18.47
C ASP A 634 7.65 14.30 18.89
N PRO A 635 7.73 15.26 17.96
CA PRO A 635 7.79 16.68 18.28
C PRO A 635 6.51 17.21 18.97
N ARG A 636 5.44 16.42 19.06
CA ARG A 636 4.18 16.78 19.74
C ARG A 636 4.10 16.32 21.20
N LEU A 637 5.01 15.47 21.67
CA LEU A 637 4.99 14.92 23.03
C LEU A 637 6.28 15.30 23.76
N PHE A 638 6.24 16.39 24.53
CA PHE A 638 7.32 16.85 25.41
C PHE A 638 7.46 15.88 26.62
N ASN A 639 7.99 14.68 26.39
CA ASN A 639 8.45 13.79 27.44
C ASN A 639 9.63 12.92 26.96
N PRO A 640 10.88 13.22 27.39
CA PRO A 640 12.09 12.49 26.98
C PRO A 640 12.20 11.05 27.52
N ALA A 641 11.14 10.50 28.13
CA ALA A 641 11.07 9.15 28.66
C ALA A 641 10.27 8.15 27.79
N LYS A 642 9.82 8.53 26.59
CA LYS A 642 9.07 7.65 25.67
C LYS A 642 9.48 7.87 24.22
N SER A 643 10.67 7.43 23.86
CA SER A 643 11.07 7.22 22.46
C SER A 643 10.84 5.75 22.11
N LEU A 644 10.16 5.49 20.99
CA LEU A 644 9.83 4.14 20.51
C LEU A 644 10.78 3.77 19.35
N PRO A 645 11.18 2.49 19.23
CA PRO A 645 12.01 2.03 18.13
C PRO A 645 11.22 2.06 16.81
N ALA A 646 11.84 2.64 15.77
CA ALA A 646 11.30 2.70 14.42
C ALA A 646 12.34 2.21 13.40
N ASP A 647 11.87 1.73 12.25
CA ASP A 647 12.71 1.49 11.07
C ASP A 647 13.16 2.83 10.45
N HIS A 648 14.14 2.80 9.55
CA HIS A 648 14.71 3.98 8.87
C HIS A 648 13.70 4.78 8.03
N ASP A 649 12.52 4.20 7.75
CA ASP A 649 11.39 4.86 7.09
C ASP A 649 10.42 5.56 8.07
N GLY A 650 10.70 5.50 9.38
CA GLY A 650 9.89 6.09 10.45
C GLY A 650 8.75 5.20 10.95
N THR A 651 8.60 3.97 10.45
CA THR A 651 7.59 3.02 10.91
C THR A 651 7.91 2.51 12.31
N LEU A 652 7.01 2.75 13.28
CA LEU A 652 7.13 2.23 14.64
C LEU A 652 7.12 0.70 14.63
N LEU A 653 8.10 0.07 15.27
CA LEU A 653 8.23 -1.38 15.36
C LEU A 653 7.44 -1.91 16.56
N ASP A 654 6.11 -1.72 16.55
CA ASP A 654 5.20 -2.34 17.52
C ASP A 654 4.52 -3.59 16.95
N GLU A 655 3.87 -4.36 17.82
CA GLU A 655 3.18 -5.61 17.46
C GLU A 655 2.12 -5.39 16.37
N THR A 656 1.48 -4.21 16.33
CA THR A 656 0.48 -3.89 15.31
C THR A 656 1.15 -3.63 13.96
N ALA A 657 2.24 -2.88 13.93
CA ALA A 657 3.01 -2.60 12.73
C ALA A 657 3.69 -3.85 12.16
N LEU A 658 4.26 -4.73 13.00
CA LEU A 658 4.81 -6.01 12.55
C LEU A 658 3.71 -6.95 12.02
N ASN A 659 2.53 -6.98 12.64
CA ASN A 659 1.39 -7.74 12.12
C ASN A 659 0.88 -7.20 10.77
N ASN A 660 0.91 -5.87 10.57
CA ASN A 660 0.55 -5.25 9.30
C ASN A 660 1.60 -5.47 8.21
N LEU A 661 2.88 -5.54 8.58
CA LEU A 661 4.00 -5.69 7.66
C LEU A 661 4.26 -7.16 7.26
N LEU A 662 4.15 -8.08 8.21
CA LEU A 662 4.48 -9.50 8.01
C LEU A 662 3.23 -10.40 7.91
N GLY A 663 2.05 -9.89 8.25
CA GLY A 663 0.81 -10.67 8.37
C GLY A 663 0.71 -11.38 9.73
N SER A 664 -0.50 -11.43 10.30
CA SER A 664 -0.72 -12.09 11.59
C SER A 664 -0.44 -13.60 11.49
N GLY A 665 0.40 -14.11 12.41
CA GLY A 665 0.76 -15.53 12.46
C GLY A 665 1.91 -15.99 11.55
N ASN A 666 2.48 -15.09 10.73
CA ASN A 666 3.64 -15.40 9.86
C ASN A 666 5.00 -15.27 10.56
N TYR A 667 5.00 -14.84 11.82
CA TYR A 667 6.16 -14.88 12.71
C TYR A 667 5.73 -15.50 14.04
N LYS A 668 6.64 -16.19 14.71
CA LYS A 668 6.41 -16.74 16.05
C LYS A 668 7.19 -15.89 17.04
N PRO A 669 6.55 -15.09 17.91
CA PRO A 669 7.27 -14.41 18.98
C PRO A 669 7.99 -15.47 19.81
N LEU A 670 9.32 -15.39 19.88
CA LEU A 670 10.15 -16.26 20.71
C LEU A 670 10.11 -15.68 22.13
N PRO A 671 9.39 -16.32 23.09
CA PRO A 671 9.30 -15.78 24.43
C PRO A 671 10.71 -15.74 25.06
N GLY A 672 11.19 -14.54 25.41
CA GLY A 672 12.48 -14.34 26.06
C GLY A 672 13.62 -13.81 25.18
N VAL A 673 13.37 -13.44 23.92
CA VAL A 673 14.35 -12.65 23.15
C VAL A 673 14.35 -11.22 23.69
N LYS A 674 15.44 -10.83 24.36
CA LYS A 674 15.63 -9.48 24.90
C LYS A 674 16.52 -8.68 23.98
N PHE A 675 15.97 -7.67 23.31
CA PHE A 675 16.78 -6.68 22.60
C PHE A 675 17.38 -5.72 23.63
N SER A 676 18.71 -5.73 23.72
CA SER A 676 19.46 -4.76 24.51
C SER A 676 20.11 -3.77 23.55
N TYR A 677 19.72 -2.51 23.62
CA TYR A 677 20.40 -1.44 22.90
C TYR A 677 21.19 -0.58 23.88
N TRP A 678 22.30 -0.03 23.40
CA TRP A 678 23.20 0.75 24.22
C TRP A 678 23.36 2.14 23.60
N LYS A 679 23.20 3.18 24.41
CA LYS A 679 23.53 4.55 24.01
C LYS A 679 25.01 4.79 24.27
N LEU A 680 25.81 4.95 23.22
CA LEU A 680 27.21 5.34 23.34
C LEU A 680 27.31 6.78 23.86
N ASP A 681 28.12 7.00 24.90
CA ASP A 681 28.51 8.34 25.31
C ASP A 681 29.55 8.88 24.31
N MET A 682 29.06 9.70 23.39
CA MET A 682 29.86 10.30 22.31
C MET A 682 30.89 11.34 22.79
N THR A 683 30.96 11.62 24.10
CA THR A 683 31.94 12.56 24.67
C THR A 683 33.30 11.90 24.99
N LYS A 684 33.45 10.59 24.72
CA LYS A 684 34.67 9.81 25.00
C LYS A 684 35.23 9.13 23.73
N PRO A 685 36.57 9.03 23.58
CA PRO A 685 37.20 8.32 22.47
C PRO A 685 36.97 6.79 22.57
N ALA A 686 36.95 6.12 21.41
CA ALA A 686 36.50 4.73 21.25
C ALA A 686 37.32 3.69 22.04
N ASP A 687 38.58 3.99 22.32
CA ASP A 687 39.51 3.15 23.08
C ASP A 687 39.29 3.21 24.60
N GLN A 688 38.44 4.12 25.09
CA GLN A 688 38.07 4.26 26.50
C GLN A 688 36.65 3.80 26.83
N LEU A 689 35.93 3.25 25.86
CA LEU A 689 34.61 2.66 26.10
C LEU A 689 34.77 1.31 26.81
N THR A 690 34.30 1.24 28.06
CA THR A 690 34.16 -0.02 28.80
C THR A 690 32.68 -0.32 29.03
N LEU A 691 32.34 -1.60 29.28
CA LEU A 691 30.97 -2.06 29.56
C LEU A 691 30.27 -1.27 30.69
N ALA A 692 31.01 -0.65 31.60
CA ALA A 692 30.47 0.17 32.68
C ALA A 692 30.00 1.57 32.24
N TYR A 693 30.34 2.02 31.02
CA TYR A 693 29.99 3.34 30.48
C TYR A 693 28.80 3.31 29.51
N LEU A 694 28.29 2.13 29.17
CA LEU A 694 27.08 2.00 28.36
C LEU A 694 25.86 2.09 29.29
N HIS A 695 25.06 3.15 29.16
CA HIS A 695 23.77 3.21 29.86
C HIS A 695 22.81 2.23 29.18
N ALA A 696 22.49 1.13 29.86
CA ALA A 696 21.41 0.25 29.46
C ALA A 696 20.08 1.02 29.60
N SER A 697 19.48 1.37 28.48
CA SER A 697 18.16 1.96 28.42
C SER A 697 17.18 0.85 28.10
N THR A 698 16.39 0.44 29.11
CA THR A 698 15.23 -0.47 29.04
C THR A 698 15.38 -1.72 28.15
N THR A 699 15.55 -2.88 28.79
CA THR A 699 15.15 -4.17 28.20
C THR A 699 13.67 -4.10 27.82
N LEU A 700 13.33 -4.23 26.54
CA LEU A 700 11.99 -4.64 26.15
C LEU A 700 11.86 -6.14 26.44
N ASP A 701 10.88 -6.49 27.26
CA ASP A 701 10.39 -7.86 27.38
C ASP A 701 9.16 -7.95 26.46
N SER A 702 9.17 -8.98 25.61
CA SER A 702 8.26 -9.35 24.52
C SER A 702 8.35 -8.50 23.25
#